data_AF-A0AAN6XBQ4-F1
#
_entry.id   AF-A0AAN6XBQ4-F1
#
_cell.length_a   1.000
_cell.length_b   1.000
_cell.length_c   1.000
_cell.angle_alpha   90.00
_cell.angle_beta   90.00
_cell.angle_gamma   90.00
#
_symmetry.space_group_name_H-M   'P 1'
#
loop_
_entity.id
_entity.type
_entity.pdbx_description
1 polymer ?
#
loop_
_entity_poly.entity_id
_entity_poly.type
_entity_poly.pdbx_seq_one_letter_code
_entity_poly.pdbx_strand_id
1 'polypeptide(L)'
;MSSVYPVTGIKSGVTDTTVPLRLEVDTWYPGQTAEHLIQNNLFIWALRFLQERDPDHKLSFFQIAGIHGMPYQPWDEDTDAITANEGYCTHDSLLFPSWHRPYMLLYEQVLHEIMVKQVIPQLPVDKQQEWKDAADTWRLPYWDWAQKKTRDGEDKPLYDVPLITKQPRIGVIDLKDGVTVFYMDNPMYKFTMPDNERMGCFGISDIQDTDSNKKIMTIPFSKAQATSRWATYEPESDTVSTQWTEGTVRNSLITSTLNTHPWYGENIDNVPLGEMVYRLYVHDYISSYTQFATTKFKKSPDYDAGSPAAYLNLEYIHNNIHNWTGGFDKYIGHMAEPAVAAYDPVFWMHHANVDRQFALWQGISLLDPTKNWFESRDEQLQDDGNWYIKTGDVDTPSTPLAPFHKDAEGNYYTSDDVRDIQNLGYTYPELQPWLDKYKDAHGNFSASLYVADVKAMIKALYSPGEIGAPTETSSIPRSLTGTLGQPDFDKDVIINVTYNRFALNGVPYTLYFFLGTPFEGPPSYSDPLHTHPQHVGFVYTFSNPIHRNRAAPGCGNCRRKALSDTKSRAQVPITGALIARHPAVHHGNLPGGVHELPSLEVDTVAEYLEKHLHWSIRTHTGSDIDIPVEDPFIEVSVYHRNAKFDDVGNEAHYERVERATRSKPGGYRPVIA
;
A
#
# COMPACT_ATOMS: atom_id res chain seq x y z
N MET A 1 10.32 37.69 -3.44
CA MET A 1 10.81 36.32 -3.21
C MET A 1 9.68 35.60 -2.52
N SER A 2 9.00 34.69 -3.23
CA SER A 2 8.03 33.81 -2.56
C SER A 2 8.83 32.98 -1.54
N SER A 3 8.49 33.05 -0.25
CA SER A 3 9.18 32.26 0.76
C SER A 3 8.73 30.81 0.63
N VAL A 4 9.70 29.90 0.52
CA VAL A 4 9.50 28.45 0.66
C VAL A 4 8.71 28.15 1.93
N TYR A 5 7.98 27.03 1.95
CA TYR A 5 7.27 26.51 3.10
C TYR A 5 8.08 25.37 3.74
N PRO A 6 8.80 25.63 4.86
CA PRO A 6 9.60 24.61 5.50
C PRO A 6 8.71 23.52 6.10
N VAL A 7 8.93 22.28 5.68
CA VAL A 7 8.30 21.10 6.26
C VAL A 7 9.17 20.65 7.42
N THR A 8 8.84 21.01 8.65
CA THR A 8 9.63 20.70 9.85
C THR A 8 9.04 19.58 10.70
N GLY A 9 7.80 19.18 10.41
CA GLY A 9 6.97 18.40 11.31
C GLY A 9 6.48 19.23 12.50
N ILE A 10 5.61 18.64 13.32
CA ILE A 10 5.08 19.29 14.53
C ILE A 10 6.12 19.18 15.65
N LYS A 11 6.56 20.33 16.17
CA LYS A 11 7.50 20.39 17.32
C LYS A 11 6.81 20.48 18.67
N SER A 12 5.55 20.90 18.70
CA SER A 12 4.71 20.82 19.89
C SER A 12 4.62 19.40 20.45
N GLY A 13 4.52 19.27 21.77
CA GLY A 13 4.40 17.98 22.47
C GLY A 13 5.68 17.13 22.50
N VAL A 14 6.74 17.54 21.79
CA VAL A 14 8.07 16.92 21.88
C VAL A 14 8.76 17.40 23.15
N THR A 15 9.37 16.47 23.87
CA THR A 15 10.20 16.74 25.07
C THR A 15 11.63 16.29 24.82
N ASP A 16 12.53 16.55 25.78
CA ASP A 16 13.92 16.07 25.73
C ASP A 16 14.02 14.52 25.70
N THR A 17 12.94 13.81 26.05
CA THR A 17 12.95 12.34 26.21
C THR A 17 11.87 11.61 25.41
N THR A 18 10.84 12.28 24.91
CA THR A 18 9.70 11.66 24.23
C THR A 18 9.19 12.48 23.06
N VAL A 19 8.58 11.80 22.09
CA VAL A 19 7.84 12.43 20.99
C VAL A 19 6.41 11.88 20.94
N PRO A 20 5.40 12.67 20.50
CA PRO A 20 4.03 12.18 20.34
C PRO A 20 3.89 11.05 19.32
N LEU A 21 2.83 10.25 19.46
CA LEU A 21 2.61 9.04 18.69
C LEU A 21 1.63 9.29 17.54
N ARG A 22 1.94 8.81 16.32
CA ARG A 22 0.91 8.50 15.32
C ARG A 22 0.18 7.24 15.77
N LEU A 23 -1.13 7.33 15.98
CA LEU A 23 -1.94 6.24 16.53
C LEU A 23 -2.71 5.49 15.44
N GLU A 24 -3.03 4.22 15.68
CA GLU A 24 -3.94 3.48 14.80
C GLU A 24 -5.31 4.13 14.88
N VAL A 25 -5.89 4.44 13.71
CA VAL A 25 -7.07 5.29 13.59
C VAL A 25 -8.29 4.80 14.37
N ASP A 26 -8.55 3.49 14.47
CA ASP A 26 -9.70 2.96 15.21
C ASP A 26 -9.41 2.76 16.72
N THR A 27 -8.15 2.74 17.13
CA THR A 27 -7.76 2.92 18.54
C THR A 27 -7.84 4.38 18.99
N TRP A 28 -7.79 5.32 18.04
CA TRP A 28 -7.86 6.76 18.28
C TRP A 28 -9.29 7.31 18.12
N TYR A 29 -10.04 6.86 17.11
CA TYR A 29 -11.43 7.21 16.81
C TYR A 29 -12.36 6.00 17.06
N PRO A 30 -13.53 6.13 17.71
CA PRO A 30 -14.26 7.37 18.03
C PRO A 30 -13.97 7.94 19.43
N GLY A 31 -12.69 8.13 19.78
CA GLY A 31 -12.28 8.81 21.00
C GLY A 31 -12.31 7.90 22.22
N GLN A 32 -11.17 7.27 22.52
CA GLN A 32 -11.04 6.36 23.67
C GLN A 32 -10.71 7.10 24.98
N THR A 33 -10.26 8.35 24.90
CA THR A 33 -9.91 9.22 26.03
C THR A 33 -10.48 10.63 25.79
N ALA A 34 -10.55 11.46 26.83
CA ALA A 34 -10.98 12.86 26.69
C ALA A 34 -10.11 13.63 25.69
N GLU A 35 -8.79 13.39 25.72
CA GLU A 35 -7.84 13.96 24.77
C GLU A 35 -8.09 13.48 23.34
N HIS A 36 -8.30 12.16 23.12
CA HIS A 36 -8.60 11.64 21.79
C HIS A 36 -9.91 12.21 21.24
N LEU A 37 -10.94 12.40 22.08
CA LEU A 37 -12.18 13.05 21.66
C LEU A 37 -11.91 14.46 21.14
N ILE A 38 -11.11 15.26 21.85
CA ILE A 38 -10.74 16.62 21.40
C ILE A 38 -9.92 16.56 20.11
N GLN A 39 -8.94 15.66 20.03
CA GLN A 39 -8.13 15.44 18.82
C GLN A 39 -8.97 15.02 17.61
N ASN A 40 -9.98 14.15 17.78
CA ASN A 40 -10.89 13.77 16.71
C ASN A 40 -11.65 15.00 16.18
N ASN A 41 -12.13 15.86 17.07
CA ASN A 41 -12.82 17.10 16.71
C ASN A 41 -11.90 18.09 15.98
N LEU A 42 -10.69 18.29 16.51
CA LEU A 42 -9.65 19.12 15.90
C LEU A 42 -9.33 18.64 14.47
N PHE A 43 -9.11 17.34 14.30
CA PHE A 43 -8.77 16.75 13.01
C PHE A 43 -9.88 16.93 11.97
N ILE A 44 -11.13 16.64 12.33
CA ILE A 44 -12.25 16.74 11.39
C ILE A 44 -12.50 18.20 10.99
N TRP A 45 -12.47 19.15 11.93
CA TRP A 45 -12.58 20.58 11.60
C TRP A 45 -11.41 21.07 10.75
N ALA A 46 -10.18 20.69 11.09
CA ALA A 46 -9.00 21.11 10.35
C ALA A 46 -8.98 20.55 8.93
N LEU A 47 -9.36 19.29 8.75
CA LEU A 47 -9.45 18.66 7.44
C LEU A 47 -10.54 19.30 6.58
N ARG A 48 -11.70 19.61 7.16
CA ARG A 48 -12.75 20.36 6.46
C ARG A 48 -12.21 21.71 5.96
N PHE A 49 -11.60 22.51 6.83
CA PHE A 49 -11.04 23.81 6.42
C PHE A 49 -9.91 23.67 5.41
N LEU A 50 -9.12 22.59 5.46
CA LEU A 50 -8.09 22.31 4.45
C LEU A 50 -8.72 22.02 3.07
N GLN A 51 -9.81 21.26 3.03
CA GLN A 51 -10.54 20.90 1.81
C GLN A 51 -11.37 22.05 1.23
N GLU A 52 -11.88 22.95 2.07
CA GLU A 52 -12.64 24.15 1.65
C GLU A 52 -11.74 25.29 1.14
N ARG A 53 -10.41 25.21 1.30
CA ARG A 53 -9.48 26.20 0.74
C ARG A 53 -9.59 26.25 -0.78
N ASP A 54 -9.44 27.46 -1.31
CA ASP A 54 -9.30 27.71 -2.74
C ASP A 54 -8.31 26.71 -3.37
N PRO A 55 -8.69 25.93 -4.39
CA PRO A 55 -7.83 24.94 -5.01
C PRO A 55 -6.52 25.50 -5.57
N ASP A 56 -6.41 26.81 -5.86
CA ASP A 56 -5.17 27.45 -6.32
C ASP A 56 -4.24 27.87 -5.16
N HIS A 57 -4.71 27.84 -3.92
CA HIS A 57 -3.89 28.19 -2.77
C HIS A 57 -2.83 27.11 -2.51
N LYS A 58 -1.53 27.48 -2.43
CA LYS A 58 -0.39 26.56 -2.25
C LYS A 58 -0.60 25.46 -1.18
N LEU A 59 -1.18 25.82 -0.03
CA LEU A 59 -1.47 24.90 1.07
C LEU A 59 -2.93 24.40 1.10
N SER A 60 -3.64 24.39 -0.03
CA SER A 60 -4.97 23.77 -0.13
C SER A 60 -4.83 22.25 -0.16
N PHE A 61 -5.90 21.53 0.19
CA PHE A 61 -5.93 20.07 0.00
C PHE A 61 -5.60 19.69 -1.45
N PHE A 62 -6.13 20.45 -2.42
CA PHE A 62 -5.96 20.17 -3.84
C PHE A 62 -4.50 20.30 -4.30
N GLN A 63 -3.81 21.38 -3.93
CA GLN A 63 -2.39 21.57 -4.28
C GLN A 63 -1.49 20.55 -3.58
N ILE A 64 -1.75 20.28 -2.29
CA ILE A 64 -0.96 19.31 -1.53
C ILE A 64 -1.13 17.90 -2.14
N ALA A 65 -2.36 17.47 -2.42
CA ALA A 65 -2.62 16.20 -3.11
C ALA A 65 -1.97 16.16 -4.52
N GLY A 66 -1.96 17.29 -5.22
CA GLY A 66 -1.40 17.44 -6.55
C GLY A 66 0.12 17.25 -6.64
N ILE A 67 0.86 17.36 -5.52
CA ILE A 67 2.31 17.06 -5.47
C ILE A 67 2.57 15.61 -5.94
N HIS A 68 1.69 14.69 -5.56
CA HIS A 68 1.83 13.28 -5.90
C HIS A 68 1.73 13.01 -7.41
N GLY A 69 0.87 13.75 -8.13
CA GLY A 69 0.45 13.40 -9.47
C GLY A 69 -0.04 14.58 -10.30
N MET A 70 -1.21 14.42 -10.92
CA MET A 70 -1.85 15.53 -11.63
C MET A 70 -2.18 16.65 -10.64
N PRO A 71 -2.15 17.93 -11.06
CA PRO A 71 -2.07 18.43 -12.45
C PRO A 71 -0.65 18.59 -13.03
N TYR A 72 0.39 18.00 -12.44
CA TYR A 72 1.79 18.16 -12.89
C TYR A 72 2.20 19.63 -12.94
N GLN A 73 2.15 20.28 -11.78
CA GLN A 73 2.56 21.67 -11.59
C GLN A 73 3.63 21.74 -10.50
N PRO A 74 4.55 22.73 -10.55
CA PRO A 74 5.52 22.88 -9.50
C PRO A 74 4.82 23.26 -8.19
N TRP A 75 5.33 22.75 -7.06
CA TRP A 75 4.83 23.10 -5.74
C TRP A 75 5.95 23.66 -4.89
N ASP A 76 5.74 24.86 -4.34
CA ASP A 76 6.70 25.57 -3.47
C ASP A 76 8.09 25.86 -4.11
N GLU A 77 8.20 25.72 -5.42
CA GLU A 77 9.40 26.02 -6.21
C GLU A 77 9.00 26.60 -7.59
N ASP A 78 9.98 27.15 -8.31
CA ASP A 78 9.81 27.69 -9.67
C ASP A 78 10.66 26.86 -10.64
N THR A 79 10.19 25.64 -10.90
CA THR A 79 10.88 24.64 -11.74
C THR A 79 9.95 24.12 -12.84
N ASP A 80 10.55 23.64 -13.93
CA ASP A 80 9.85 22.88 -14.95
C ASP A 80 10.05 21.38 -14.70
N ALA A 81 9.04 20.57 -15.06
CA ALA A 81 9.15 19.11 -14.99
C ALA A 81 10.33 18.61 -15.83
N ILE A 82 11.28 17.91 -15.19
CA ILE A 82 12.38 17.22 -15.88
C ILE A 82 11.84 16.09 -16.75
N THR A 83 10.89 15.32 -16.20
CA THR A 83 10.16 14.30 -16.94
C THR A 83 8.73 14.76 -17.18
N ALA A 84 8.40 15.06 -18.44
CA ALA A 84 7.08 15.55 -18.81
C ALA A 84 5.96 14.58 -18.41
N ASN A 85 4.85 15.14 -17.88
CA ASN A 85 3.65 14.41 -17.44
C ASN A 85 3.86 13.43 -16.28
N GLU A 86 4.89 13.65 -15.45
CA GLU A 86 5.11 12.92 -14.20
C GLU A 86 4.97 13.88 -13.02
N GLY A 87 4.51 13.35 -11.88
CA GLY A 87 4.45 14.07 -10.61
C GLY A 87 5.79 14.02 -9.88
N TYR A 88 5.82 14.50 -8.63
CA TYR A 88 7.01 14.40 -7.79
C TYR A 88 7.18 13.01 -7.15
N CYS A 89 6.10 12.22 -7.08
CA CYS A 89 6.15 10.94 -6.36
C CYS A 89 7.22 10.00 -6.92
N THR A 90 7.88 9.27 -6.03
CA THR A 90 8.87 8.24 -6.38
C THR A 90 8.20 6.87 -6.23
N HIS A 91 8.02 6.16 -7.33
CA HIS A 91 7.48 4.79 -7.39
C HIS A 91 8.35 3.95 -8.31
N ASP A 92 8.51 2.66 -8.01
CA ASP A 92 9.50 1.77 -8.63
C ASP A 92 10.90 2.40 -8.49
N SER A 93 11.18 2.91 -7.28
CA SER A 93 12.33 3.73 -6.91
C SER A 93 12.76 3.40 -5.48
N LEU A 94 14.07 3.47 -5.20
CA LEU A 94 14.58 3.29 -3.83
C LEU A 94 14.12 4.38 -2.88
N LEU A 95 13.75 5.53 -3.43
CA LEU A 95 13.31 6.66 -2.65
C LEU A 95 11.86 6.50 -2.18
N PHE A 96 11.09 5.52 -2.72
CA PHE A 96 9.68 5.29 -2.42
C PHE A 96 9.31 5.52 -0.94
N PRO A 97 9.83 4.76 0.04
CA PRO A 97 9.36 4.92 1.41
C PRO A 97 9.89 6.22 2.04
N SER A 98 11.08 6.69 1.64
CA SER A 98 11.69 7.91 2.18
C SER A 98 11.05 9.19 1.64
N TRP A 99 10.56 9.22 0.40
CA TRP A 99 9.90 10.39 -0.20
C TRP A 99 8.50 10.61 0.35
N HIS A 100 7.76 9.53 0.61
CA HIS A 100 6.41 9.62 1.17
C HIS A 100 6.41 10.08 2.65
N ARG A 101 7.51 9.91 3.38
CA ARG A 101 7.65 10.37 4.78
C ARG A 101 7.53 11.90 4.95
N PRO A 102 8.33 12.76 4.30
CA PRO A 102 8.14 14.21 4.35
C PRO A 102 6.83 14.66 3.70
N TYR A 103 6.25 13.88 2.79
CA TYR A 103 4.90 14.15 2.28
C TYR A 103 3.83 14.03 3.38
N MET A 104 3.92 13.00 4.23
CA MET A 104 3.06 12.88 5.41
C MET A 104 3.32 14.01 6.42
N LEU A 105 4.57 14.41 6.62
CA LEU A 105 4.92 15.54 7.50
C LEU A 105 4.30 16.86 7.03
N LEU A 106 4.31 17.14 5.72
CA LEU A 106 3.68 18.32 5.15
C LEU A 106 2.19 18.35 5.49
N TYR A 107 1.49 17.26 5.21
CA TYR A 107 0.05 17.16 5.45
C TYR A 107 -0.30 17.27 6.95
N GLU A 108 0.43 16.55 7.78
CA GLU A 108 0.31 16.60 9.26
C GLU A 108 0.56 18.02 9.80
N GLN A 109 1.63 18.68 9.37
CA GLN A 109 1.98 20.03 9.79
C GLN A 109 0.90 21.04 9.39
N VAL A 110 0.41 21.00 8.15
CA VAL A 110 -0.63 21.92 7.66
C VAL A 110 -1.94 21.74 8.43
N LEU A 111 -2.34 20.50 8.73
CA LEU A 111 -3.52 20.23 9.55
C LEU A 111 -3.37 20.79 10.96
N HIS A 112 -2.23 20.53 11.63
CA HIS A 112 -1.98 21.07 12.96
C HIS A 112 -1.93 22.61 12.97
N GLU A 113 -1.37 23.24 11.94
CA GLU A 113 -1.43 24.69 11.80
C GLU A 113 -2.87 25.21 11.68
N ILE A 114 -3.75 24.51 10.96
CA ILE A 114 -5.17 24.85 10.89
C ILE A 114 -5.84 24.67 12.26
N MET A 115 -5.55 23.56 12.95
CA MET A 115 -6.04 23.31 14.32
C MET A 115 -5.74 24.50 15.24
N VAL A 116 -4.47 24.92 15.29
CA VAL A 116 -3.99 25.98 16.20
C VAL A 116 -4.41 27.38 15.75
N LYS A 117 -4.34 27.69 14.45
CA LYS A 117 -4.52 29.05 13.94
C LYS A 117 -5.95 29.36 13.51
N GLN A 118 -6.78 28.35 13.26
CA GLN A 118 -8.13 28.54 12.71
C GLN A 118 -9.22 27.87 13.55
N VAL A 119 -9.04 26.62 13.99
CA VAL A 119 -10.08 25.90 14.75
C VAL A 119 -10.16 26.41 16.19
N ILE A 120 -9.05 26.33 16.94
CA ILE A 120 -9.00 26.70 18.36
C ILE A 120 -9.46 28.14 18.64
N PRO A 121 -9.04 29.17 17.86
CA PRO A 121 -9.47 30.54 18.12
C PRO A 121 -10.97 30.80 17.97
N GLN A 122 -11.72 29.90 17.30
CA GLN A 122 -13.17 30.02 17.17
C GLN A 122 -13.93 29.51 18.40
N LEU A 123 -13.28 28.75 19.28
CA LEU A 123 -13.88 28.23 20.52
C LEU A 123 -14.02 29.31 21.60
N PRO A 124 -14.94 29.13 22.56
CA PRO A 124 -14.94 29.88 23.80
C PRO A 124 -13.57 29.84 24.49
N VAL A 125 -13.13 30.99 25.03
CA VAL A 125 -11.78 31.19 25.57
C VAL A 125 -11.41 30.16 26.65
N ASP A 126 -12.37 29.72 27.45
CA ASP A 126 -12.20 28.72 28.52
C ASP A 126 -11.92 27.30 28.00
N LYS A 127 -12.18 27.02 26.71
CA LYS A 127 -11.89 25.74 26.05
C LYS A 127 -10.55 25.73 25.30
N GLN A 128 -10.04 26.90 24.94
CA GLN A 128 -8.92 27.01 24.00
C GLN A 128 -7.64 26.33 24.49
N GLN A 129 -7.33 26.45 25.79
CA GLN A 129 -6.10 25.84 26.34
C GLN A 129 -6.17 24.31 26.32
N GLU A 130 -7.28 23.72 26.75
CA GLU A 130 -7.48 22.27 26.75
C GLU A 130 -7.36 21.71 25.31
N TRP A 131 -7.94 22.41 24.33
CA TRP A 131 -7.84 22.01 22.93
C TRP A 131 -6.44 22.23 22.36
N LYS A 132 -5.73 23.26 22.81
CA LYS A 132 -4.34 23.49 22.41
C LYS A 132 -3.41 22.40 22.93
N ASP A 133 -3.59 21.97 24.17
CA ASP A 133 -2.82 20.88 24.78
C ASP A 133 -3.04 19.56 24.01
N ALA A 134 -4.29 19.27 23.64
CA ALA A 134 -4.61 18.10 22.80
C ALA A 134 -4.08 18.21 21.36
N ALA A 135 -4.04 19.41 20.78
CA ALA A 135 -3.43 19.64 19.46
C ALA A 135 -1.91 19.40 19.49
N ASP A 136 -1.24 19.76 20.59
CA ASP A 136 0.21 19.64 20.73
C ASP A 136 0.69 18.18 20.71
N THR A 137 -0.13 17.26 21.20
CA THR A 137 0.12 15.81 21.18
C THR A 137 -0.49 15.10 19.96
N TRP A 138 -1.31 15.78 19.16
CA TRP A 138 -1.91 15.18 17.97
C TRP A 138 -0.86 14.88 16.89
N ARG A 139 -0.98 13.72 16.27
CA ARG A 139 -0.24 13.31 15.06
C ARG A 139 -1.19 12.60 14.10
N LEU A 140 -0.84 12.56 12.82
CA LEU A 140 -1.63 11.95 11.76
C LEU A 140 -1.89 10.46 12.07
N PRO A 141 -3.15 10.02 12.22
CA PRO A 141 -3.43 8.62 12.49
C PRO A 141 -3.11 7.74 11.28
N TYR A 142 -2.77 6.48 11.52
CA TYR A 142 -2.52 5.50 10.45
C TYR A 142 -3.65 4.47 10.36
N TRP A 143 -3.93 4.00 9.15
CA TRP A 143 -4.84 2.89 8.90
C TRP A 143 -4.05 1.58 8.84
N ASP A 144 -4.13 0.78 9.91
CA ASP A 144 -3.54 -0.55 9.88
C ASP A 144 -4.41 -1.52 9.08
N TRP A 145 -4.15 -1.57 7.77
CA TRP A 145 -4.85 -2.44 6.84
C TRP A 145 -4.51 -3.93 7.02
N ALA A 146 -3.43 -4.27 7.74
CA ALA A 146 -3.02 -5.66 8.01
C ALA A 146 -3.40 -6.14 9.42
N GLN A 147 -4.02 -5.30 10.23
CA GLN A 147 -4.61 -5.70 11.50
C GLN A 147 -6.08 -6.06 11.29
N LYS A 148 -6.47 -7.28 11.69
CA LYS A 148 -7.90 -7.63 11.73
C LYS A 148 -8.60 -6.88 12.86
N LYS A 149 -9.79 -6.37 12.55
CA LYS A 149 -10.58 -5.51 13.41
C LYS A 149 -11.85 -6.22 13.83
N THR A 150 -12.20 -6.12 15.11
CA THR A 150 -13.51 -6.54 15.59
C THR A 150 -14.53 -5.47 15.22
N ARG A 151 -15.64 -5.87 14.60
CA ARG A 151 -16.71 -4.97 14.15
C ARG A 151 -18.06 -5.45 14.69
N ASP A 152 -18.94 -4.49 15.00
CA ASP A 152 -20.30 -4.80 15.41
C ASP A 152 -21.04 -5.52 14.28
N GLY A 153 -21.64 -6.67 14.60
CA GLY A 153 -22.40 -7.48 13.65
C GLY A 153 -21.57 -8.48 12.83
N GLU A 154 -20.25 -8.54 13.03
CA GLU A 154 -19.38 -9.53 12.40
C GLU A 154 -18.97 -10.61 13.40
N ASP A 155 -19.09 -11.88 13.02
CA ASP A 155 -18.82 -13.01 13.92
C ASP A 155 -17.32 -13.24 14.16
N LYS A 156 -16.45 -12.71 13.28
CA LYS A 156 -15.00 -12.85 13.34
C LYS A 156 -14.30 -11.53 13.02
N PRO A 157 -13.10 -11.27 13.58
CA PRO A 157 -12.28 -10.14 13.17
C PRO A 157 -11.96 -10.19 11.66
N LEU A 158 -11.94 -9.02 11.01
CA LEU A 158 -11.75 -8.88 9.57
C LEU A 158 -10.88 -7.67 9.22
N TYR A 159 -10.27 -7.65 8.03
CA TYR A 159 -9.64 -6.44 7.51
C TYR A 159 -10.71 -5.44 7.09
N ASP A 160 -10.54 -4.16 7.39
CA ASP A 160 -11.60 -3.20 7.13
C ASP A 160 -11.06 -1.78 6.99
N VAL A 161 -11.81 -0.93 6.30
CA VAL A 161 -11.52 0.50 6.23
C VAL A 161 -11.69 1.16 7.61
N PRO A 162 -11.04 2.30 7.87
CA PRO A 162 -11.19 3.03 9.12
C PRO A 162 -12.65 3.43 9.42
N LEU A 163 -13.08 3.34 10.68
CA LEU A 163 -14.42 3.72 11.12
C LEU A 163 -14.76 5.16 10.76
N ILE A 164 -13.77 6.05 10.86
CA ILE A 164 -13.89 7.47 10.55
C ILE A 164 -14.24 7.75 9.08
N THR A 165 -14.09 6.77 8.19
CA THR A 165 -14.39 6.90 6.75
C THR A 165 -15.75 6.31 6.34
N LYS A 166 -16.48 5.67 7.26
CA LYS A 166 -17.66 4.87 6.91
C LYS A 166 -18.94 5.67 6.71
N GLN A 167 -19.14 6.73 7.48
CA GLN A 167 -20.38 7.51 7.47
C GLN A 167 -20.23 8.76 6.61
N PRO A 168 -21.24 9.13 5.78
CA PRO A 168 -21.19 10.35 4.97
C PRO A 168 -21.31 11.63 5.80
N ARG A 169 -21.86 11.52 7.02
CA ARG A 169 -21.97 12.61 7.99
C ARG A 169 -21.23 12.23 9.27
N ILE A 170 -20.61 13.21 9.91
CA ILE A 170 -19.88 13.03 11.17
C ILE A 170 -20.28 14.10 12.18
N GLY A 171 -20.44 13.71 13.44
CA GLY A 171 -20.73 14.62 14.54
C GLY A 171 -19.44 15.14 15.16
N VAL A 172 -19.37 16.44 15.39
CA VAL A 172 -18.28 17.13 16.09
C VAL A 172 -18.82 18.16 17.07
N ILE A 173 -18.00 18.68 17.96
CA ILE A 173 -18.33 19.81 18.82
C ILE A 173 -18.45 21.08 17.97
N ASP A 174 -19.54 21.82 18.14
CA ASP A 174 -19.77 23.12 17.53
C ASP A 174 -18.76 24.13 18.08
N LEU A 175 -17.98 24.75 17.19
CA LEU A 175 -16.97 25.73 17.59
C LEU A 175 -17.58 26.96 18.27
N LYS A 176 -18.86 27.28 18.02
CA LYS A 176 -19.52 28.47 18.57
C LYS A 176 -19.71 28.42 20.08
N ASP A 177 -20.06 27.25 20.60
CA ASP A 177 -20.37 27.07 22.03
C ASP A 177 -19.42 26.08 22.73
N GLY A 178 -18.62 25.31 21.98
CA GLY A 178 -17.66 24.36 22.51
C GLY A 178 -18.29 23.19 23.27
N VAL A 179 -19.60 22.93 23.09
CA VAL A 179 -20.34 21.92 23.88
C VAL A 179 -21.32 21.12 23.02
N THR A 180 -22.08 21.74 22.13
CA THR A 180 -23.13 21.03 21.38
C THR A 180 -22.54 20.22 20.23
N VAL A 181 -23.23 19.13 19.85
CA VAL A 181 -22.82 18.33 18.69
C VAL A 181 -23.41 18.92 17.41
N PHE A 182 -22.54 19.34 16.51
CA PHE A 182 -22.83 19.75 15.14
C PHE A 182 -22.50 18.62 14.16
N TYR A 183 -23.43 18.29 13.27
CA TYR A 183 -23.20 17.30 12.21
C TYR A 183 -22.81 17.97 10.91
N MET A 184 -21.69 17.56 10.31
CA MET A 184 -21.21 18.02 9.00
C MET A 184 -21.04 16.87 8.01
N ASP A 185 -20.83 17.20 6.73
CA ASP A 185 -20.32 16.23 5.77
C ASP A 185 -18.95 15.76 6.24
N ASN A 186 -18.74 14.45 6.19
CA ASN A 186 -17.53 13.85 6.71
C ASN A 186 -16.38 14.04 5.72
N PRO A 187 -15.36 14.86 6.03
CA PRO A 187 -14.27 15.12 5.11
C PRO A 187 -13.33 13.91 4.93
N MET A 188 -13.47 12.85 5.73
CA MET A 188 -12.80 11.55 5.54
C MET A 188 -13.58 10.57 4.65
N TYR A 189 -14.86 10.84 4.38
CA TYR A 189 -15.71 9.98 3.56
C TYR A 189 -15.29 10.06 2.08
N LYS A 190 -15.14 11.27 1.56
CA LYS A 190 -14.58 11.60 0.25
C LYS A 190 -14.16 13.07 0.24
N PHE A 191 -13.24 13.45 -0.64
CA PHE A 191 -12.97 14.86 -0.93
C PHE A 191 -13.94 15.32 -2.02
N THR A 192 -14.54 16.49 -1.82
CA THR A 192 -15.36 17.19 -2.83
C THR A 192 -14.71 18.53 -3.12
N MET A 193 -14.54 18.86 -4.39
CA MET A 193 -14.01 20.15 -4.84
C MET A 193 -14.86 21.29 -4.26
N PRO A 194 -14.23 22.39 -3.81
CA PRO A 194 -14.93 23.62 -3.47
C PRO A 194 -15.92 24.03 -4.57
N ASP A 195 -17.10 24.53 -4.15
CA ASP A 195 -18.20 24.94 -5.02
C ASP A 195 -18.72 23.87 -6.00
N ASN A 196 -18.37 22.60 -5.79
CA ASN A 196 -18.66 21.48 -6.69
C ASN A 196 -18.11 21.71 -8.11
N GLU A 197 -17.00 22.43 -8.24
CA GLU A 197 -16.32 22.53 -9.53
C GLU A 197 -15.77 21.16 -9.97
N ARG A 198 -15.60 21.01 -11.29
CA ARG A 198 -14.97 19.80 -11.83
C ARG A 198 -13.47 19.89 -11.61
N MET A 199 -12.85 18.78 -11.23
CA MET A 199 -11.40 18.66 -11.08
C MET A 199 -10.63 19.09 -12.35
N GLY A 200 -11.23 18.90 -13.53
CA GLY A 200 -10.65 19.36 -14.80
C GLY A 200 -10.55 20.86 -14.98
N CYS A 201 -11.32 21.66 -14.22
CA CYS A 201 -11.15 23.12 -14.18
C CYS A 201 -9.78 23.51 -13.59
N PHE A 202 -9.17 22.62 -12.80
CA PHE A 202 -7.89 22.82 -12.11
C PHE A 202 -6.78 21.92 -12.66
N GLY A 203 -6.92 21.47 -13.91
CA GLY A 203 -5.85 20.77 -14.63
C GLY A 203 -5.85 19.24 -14.53
N ILE A 204 -6.80 18.62 -13.80
CA ILE A 204 -6.95 17.16 -13.84
C ILE A 204 -7.43 16.74 -15.23
N SER A 205 -6.66 15.84 -15.85
CA SER A 205 -6.96 15.32 -17.18
C SER A 205 -7.63 13.95 -17.10
N ASP A 206 -8.33 13.56 -18.17
CA ASP A 206 -8.79 12.18 -18.33
C ASP A 206 -7.61 11.24 -18.59
N ILE A 207 -7.76 9.99 -18.20
CA ILE A 207 -6.73 8.96 -18.40
C ILE A 207 -7.17 8.04 -19.52
N GLN A 208 -6.26 7.79 -20.46
CA GLN A 208 -6.51 6.93 -21.61
C GLN A 208 -5.79 5.61 -21.43
N ASP A 209 -6.56 4.53 -21.45
CA ASP A 209 -6.11 3.15 -21.50
C ASP A 209 -6.33 2.63 -22.94
N THR A 210 -5.47 1.75 -23.43
CA THR A 210 -5.65 1.08 -24.71
C THR A 210 -5.77 -0.42 -24.47
N ASP A 211 -6.92 -1.00 -24.82
CA ASP A 211 -7.14 -2.44 -24.65
C ASP A 211 -6.31 -3.28 -25.64
N SER A 212 -6.39 -4.60 -25.48
CA SER A 212 -5.74 -5.59 -26.37
C SER A 212 -6.16 -5.48 -27.83
N ASN A 213 -7.33 -4.90 -28.12
CA ASN A 213 -7.84 -4.66 -29.49
C ASN A 213 -7.48 -3.26 -30.03
N LYS A 214 -6.64 -2.50 -29.31
CA LYS A 214 -6.26 -1.11 -29.62
C LYS A 214 -7.41 -0.11 -29.52
N LYS A 215 -8.50 -0.45 -28.82
CA LYS A 215 -9.56 0.49 -28.47
C LYS A 215 -9.10 1.35 -27.30
N ILE A 216 -9.29 2.66 -27.43
CA ILE A 216 -8.98 3.61 -26.37
C ILE A 216 -10.17 3.66 -25.41
N MET A 217 -9.94 3.32 -24.15
CA MET A 217 -10.84 3.53 -23.04
C MET A 217 -10.44 4.81 -22.30
N THR A 218 -11.41 5.64 -21.94
CA THR A 218 -11.15 6.90 -21.24
C THR A 218 -11.76 6.85 -19.85
N ILE A 219 -10.94 7.06 -18.82
CA ILE A 219 -11.36 7.19 -17.43
C ILE A 219 -11.52 8.69 -17.14
N PRO A 220 -12.76 9.18 -16.91
CA PRO A 220 -13.06 10.59 -17.00
C PRO A 220 -12.83 11.38 -15.69
N PHE A 221 -11.61 11.33 -15.13
CA PHE A 221 -11.28 12.03 -13.88
C PHE A 221 -11.44 13.55 -13.99
N SER A 222 -11.26 14.15 -15.17
CA SER A 222 -11.49 15.60 -15.37
C SER A 222 -12.93 16.02 -15.09
N LYS A 223 -13.87 15.07 -15.16
CA LYS A 223 -15.31 15.31 -14.97
C LYS A 223 -15.76 15.05 -13.54
N ALA A 224 -14.91 14.50 -12.67
CA ALA A 224 -15.24 14.31 -11.26
C ALA A 224 -15.29 15.65 -10.52
N GLN A 225 -16.23 15.79 -9.60
CA GLN A 225 -16.31 16.85 -8.59
C GLN A 225 -15.89 16.34 -7.22
N ALA A 226 -15.95 15.02 -6.99
CA ALA A 226 -15.53 14.40 -5.75
C ALA A 226 -14.86 13.05 -6.00
N THR A 227 -14.06 12.63 -5.02
CA THR A 227 -13.36 11.35 -5.11
C THR A 227 -14.31 10.16 -5.01
N SER A 228 -13.90 9.08 -5.67
CA SER A 228 -14.63 7.81 -5.70
C SER A 228 -13.78 6.66 -5.21
N ARG A 229 -14.44 5.72 -4.53
CA ARG A 229 -14.00 4.37 -4.20
C ARG A 229 -15.02 3.39 -4.79
N TRP A 230 -14.60 2.62 -5.79
CA TRP A 230 -15.44 1.66 -6.51
C TRP A 230 -16.68 2.27 -7.21
N ALA A 231 -16.51 3.41 -7.92
CA ALA A 231 -17.56 3.93 -8.78
C ALA A 231 -17.73 3.06 -10.03
N THR A 232 -18.96 2.89 -10.52
CA THR A 232 -19.19 2.14 -11.76
C THR A 232 -18.52 2.86 -12.92
N TYR A 233 -17.65 2.16 -13.64
CA TYR A 233 -17.06 2.61 -14.88
C TYR A 233 -17.95 2.16 -16.04
N GLU A 234 -18.19 3.04 -17.01
CA GLU A 234 -19.05 2.77 -18.17
C GLU A 234 -18.31 3.19 -19.45
N PRO A 235 -17.37 2.36 -19.95
CA PRO A 235 -16.46 2.74 -21.04
C PRO A 235 -17.16 3.02 -22.37
N GLU A 236 -18.38 2.50 -22.55
CA GLU A 236 -19.19 2.67 -23.77
C GLU A 236 -20.18 3.85 -23.70
N SER A 237 -20.24 4.56 -22.56
CA SER A 237 -21.19 5.67 -22.39
C SER A 237 -20.62 6.99 -22.91
N ASP A 238 -21.40 7.68 -23.74
CA ASP A 238 -21.09 9.04 -24.20
C ASP A 238 -21.24 10.10 -23.08
N THR A 239 -21.87 9.75 -21.97
CA THR A 239 -22.09 10.63 -20.80
C THR A 239 -21.50 10.02 -19.54
N VAL A 240 -21.02 10.87 -18.64
CA VAL A 240 -20.53 10.43 -17.34
C VAL A 240 -21.67 10.46 -16.34
N SER A 241 -21.83 9.37 -15.60
CA SER A 241 -22.91 9.22 -14.63
C SER A 241 -22.80 10.26 -13.50
N THR A 242 -23.93 10.62 -12.92
CA THR A 242 -23.96 11.41 -11.67
C THR A 242 -23.18 10.71 -10.57
N GLN A 243 -23.23 9.38 -10.54
CA GLN A 243 -22.47 8.53 -9.62
C GLN A 243 -20.96 8.83 -9.66
N TRP A 244 -20.39 8.97 -10.85
CA TRP A 244 -18.98 9.29 -11.06
C TRP A 244 -18.70 10.76 -10.74
N THR A 245 -19.53 11.65 -11.28
CA THR A 245 -19.37 13.10 -11.14
C THR A 245 -19.38 13.53 -9.67
N GLU A 246 -20.38 13.09 -8.90
CA GLU A 246 -20.54 13.46 -7.49
C GLU A 246 -19.69 12.62 -6.54
N GLY A 247 -18.99 11.59 -7.02
CA GLY A 247 -18.16 10.70 -6.20
C GLY A 247 -18.95 9.64 -5.42
N THR A 248 -18.59 8.37 -5.62
CA THR A 248 -19.17 7.20 -4.92
C THR A 248 -18.22 6.60 -3.92
N VAL A 249 -18.72 6.18 -2.76
CA VAL A 249 -17.93 5.43 -1.78
C VAL A 249 -18.62 4.12 -1.45
N ARG A 250 -18.05 2.99 -1.90
CA ARG A 250 -18.54 1.64 -1.57
C ARG A 250 -17.55 0.89 -0.68
N ASN A 251 -17.40 1.37 0.55
CA ASN A 251 -16.48 0.77 1.54
C ASN A 251 -16.70 -0.74 1.75
N SER A 252 -17.95 -1.23 1.65
CA SER A 252 -18.22 -2.68 1.76
C SER A 252 -17.52 -3.52 0.69
N LEU A 253 -17.28 -2.98 -0.51
CA LEU A 253 -16.50 -3.67 -1.55
C LEU A 253 -15.00 -3.65 -1.24
N ILE A 254 -14.51 -2.60 -0.58
CA ILE A 254 -13.13 -2.55 -0.08
C ILE A 254 -12.95 -3.61 1.02
N THR A 255 -13.83 -3.60 2.04
CA THR A 255 -13.87 -4.60 3.10
C THR A 255 -13.96 -6.00 2.52
N SER A 256 -14.88 -6.22 1.56
CA SER A 256 -15.00 -7.50 0.88
C SER A 256 -13.66 -7.87 0.24
N THR A 257 -13.07 -7.03 -0.60
CA THR A 257 -11.84 -7.35 -1.35
C THR A 257 -10.61 -7.58 -0.47
N LEU A 258 -10.47 -6.83 0.64
CA LEU A 258 -9.40 -7.07 1.63
C LEU A 258 -9.51 -8.45 2.29
N ASN A 259 -10.71 -9.02 2.37
CA ASN A 259 -10.96 -10.31 3.00
C ASN A 259 -11.22 -11.44 1.99
N THR A 260 -11.77 -11.18 0.81
CA THR A 260 -12.29 -12.22 -0.08
C THR A 260 -11.16 -12.90 -0.82
N HIS A 261 -10.83 -14.08 -0.32
CA HIS A 261 -10.07 -15.10 -0.99
C HIS A 261 -10.98 -16.35 -1.01
N PRO A 262 -11.94 -16.44 -1.97
CA PRO A 262 -13.09 -17.38 -1.93
C PRO A 262 -12.80 -18.87 -1.70
N TRP A 263 -11.55 -19.32 -1.83
CA TRP A 263 -11.09 -20.70 -1.61
C TRP A 263 -10.75 -21.01 -0.16
N TYR A 264 -10.62 -19.99 0.70
CA TYR A 264 -10.68 -20.19 2.14
C TYR A 264 -12.15 -20.50 2.46
N GLY A 265 -12.49 -21.78 2.64
CA GLY A 265 -13.79 -22.14 3.20
C GLY A 265 -14.03 -21.38 4.52
N GLU A 266 -15.28 -21.27 4.97
CA GLU A 266 -15.75 -20.43 6.10
C GLU A 266 -14.98 -20.60 7.44
N ASN A 267 -14.07 -21.58 7.53
CA ASN A 267 -13.37 -22.02 8.74
C ASN A 267 -11.84 -21.79 8.75
N ILE A 268 -11.23 -21.19 7.72
CA ILE A 268 -9.80 -20.84 7.73
C ILE A 268 -9.68 -19.33 7.67
N ASP A 269 -9.14 -18.73 8.74
CA ASP A 269 -8.97 -17.28 8.86
C ASP A 269 -8.13 -16.72 7.70
N ASN A 270 -8.68 -15.76 6.94
CA ASN A 270 -8.03 -15.09 5.80
C ASN A 270 -6.61 -14.61 6.14
N VAL A 271 -5.58 -15.17 5.51
CA VAL A 271 -4.18 -14.88 5.87
C VAL A 271 -3.37 -14.00 4.90
N PRO A 272 -3.70 -13.73 3.63
CA PRO A 272 -2.68 -13.23 2.71
C PRO A 272 -2.13 -11.86 3.11
N LEU A 273 -2.94 -10.92 3.59
CA LEU A 273 -2.47 -9.58 3.91
C LEU A 273 -1.60 -9.50 5.17
N GLY A 274 -2.07 -10.06 6.29
CA GLY A 274 -1.30 -10.14 7.53
C GLY A 274 -0.01 -10.96 7.34
N GLU A 275 -0.10 -12.10 6.64
CA GLU A 275 1.07 -12.92 6.34
C GLU A 275 2.09 -12.18 5.48
N MET A 276 1.64 -11.50 4.41
CA MET A 276 2.53 -10.69 3.56
C MET A 276 3.23 -9.61 4.38
N VAL A 277 2.54 -8.93 5.29
CA VAL A 277 3.20 -7.95 6.18
C VAL A 277 4.18 -8.62 7.13
N TYR A 278 3.79 -9.73 7.76
CA TYR A 278 4.65 -10.44 8.69
C TYR A 278 5.95 -10.94 8.01
N ARG A 279 5.86 -11.45 6.78
CA ARG A 279 7.00 -11.89 5.97
C ARG A 279 8.04 -10.79 5.72
N LEU A 280 7.67 -9.51 5.72
CA LEU A 280 8.63 -8.40 5.60
C LEU A 280 9.62 -8.32 6.78
N TYR A 281 9.28 -8.92 7.92
CA TYR A 281 10.03 -8.83 9.18
C TYR A 281 10.68 -10.14 9.61
N VAL A 282 10.43 -11.23 8.87
CA VAL A 282 11.05 -12.52 9.13
C VAL A 282 12.53 -12.46 8.75
N HIS A 283 13.39 -12.94 9.64
CA HIS A 283 14.84 -12.96 9.43
C HIS A 283 15.20 -13.79 8.18
N ASP A 284 16.18 -13.31 7.40
CA ASP A 284 16.62 -13.87 6.11
C ASP A 284 15.62 -13.85 4.94
N TYR A 285 14.37 -13.44 5.18
CA TYR A 285 13.37 -13.30 4.11
C TYR A 285 13.64 -12.05 3.27
N ILE A 286 13.79 -10.91 3.94
CA ILE A 286 14.16 -9.60 3.39
C ILE A 286 15.47 -9.18 4.06
N SER A 287 16.56 -9.14 3.31
CA SER A 287 17.91 -8.96 3.85
C SER A 287 18.54 -7.61 3.56
N SER A 288 17.89 -6.74 2.76
CA SER A 288 18.39 -5.41 2.45
C SER A 288 17.28 -4.37 2.31
N TYR A 289 17.68 -3.10 2.38
CA TYR A 289 16.78 -1.97 2.14
C TYR A 289 16.15 -2.02 0.75
N THR A 290 16.93 -2.29 -0.30
CA THR A 290 16.41 -2.33 -1.67
C THR A 290 15.46 -3.52 -1.90
N GLN A 291 15.59 -4.62 -1.14
CA GLN A 291 14.58 -5.69 -1.10
C GLN A 291 13.29 -5.26 -0.41
N PHE A 292 13.42 -4.55 0.71
CA PHE A 292 12.26 -4.07 1.45
C PHE A 292 11.49 -2.96 0.71
N ALA A 293 12.20 -1.99 0.15
CA ALA A 293 11.64 -0.68 -0.19
C ALA A 293 10.79 -0.68 -1.44
N THR A 294 11.21 -1.37 -2.50
CA THR A 294 10.65 -1.13 -3.85
C THR A 294 10.38 -2.41 -4.63
N THR A 295 9.40 -2.30 -5.52
CA THR A 295 9.15 -3.25 -6.60
C THR A 295 10.26 -3.27 -7.63
N LYS A 296 11.12 -2.25 -7.71
CA LYS A 296 12.15 -2.18 -8.75
C LYS A 296 13.10 -3.35 -8.69
N PHE A 297 13.35 -3.94 -9.85
CA PHE A 297 14.14 -5.15 -9.99
C PHE A 297 15.23 -4.99 -11.04
N LYS A 298 16.47 -5.22 -10.60
CA LYS A 298 17.63 -5.37 -11.46
C LYS A 298 18.36 -6.65 -11.08
N LYS A 299 18.44 -7.59 -12.02
CA LYS A 299 19.19 -8.83 -11.82
C LYS A 299 20.68 -8.52 -11.70
N SER A 300 21.30 -8.86 -10.57
CA SER A 300 22.73 -8.67 -10.33
C SER A 300 23.31 -9.91 -9.64
N PRO A 301 24.46 -10.45 -10.11
CA PRO A 301 25.11 -11.61 -9.49
C PRO A 301 25.48 -11.41 -8.01
N ASP A 302 25.78 -10.16 -7.62
CA ASP A 302 26.32 -9.82 -6.29
C ASP A 302 25.23 -9.38 -5.30
N TYR A 303 24.10 -8.87 -5.79
CA TYR A 303 23.01 -8.30 -4.99
C TYR A 303 21.77 -9.21 -4.90
N ASP A 304 21.60 -10.09 -5.88
CA ASP A 304 20.45 -10.97 -6.01
C ASP A 304 20.88 -12.44 -5.97
N ALA A 305 21.85 -12.75 -5.10
CA ALA A 305 22.38 -14.09 -4.86
C ALA A 305 21.30 -15.04 -4.30
N GLY A 306 20.32 -15.39 -5.14
CA GLY A 306 19.61 -16.65 -5.10
C GLY A 306 18.52 -16.83 -4.05
N SER A 307 17.96 -15.78 -3.42
CA SER A 307 16.82 -15.96 -2.49
C SER A 307 15.47 -15.59 -3.12
N PRO A 308 14.64 -16.57 -3.52
CA PRO A 308 13.25 -16.36 -3.94
C PRO A 308 12.39 -15.60 -2.93
N ALA A 309 12.76 -15.57 -1.64
CA ALA A 309 12.05 -14.83 -0.61
C ALA A 309 12.00 -13.31 -0.89
N ALA A 310 13.07 -12.75 -1.48
CA ALA A 310 13.32 -11.32 -1.66
C ALA A 310 12.44 -10.60 -2.71
N TYR A 311 11.35 -11.23 -3.18
CA TYR A 311 10.43 -10.66 -4.16
C TYR A 311 9.26 -9.92 -3.52
N LEU A 312 8.94 -10.22 -2.27
CA LEU A 312 7.99 -9.47 -1.47
C LEU A 312 8.63 -8.16 -1.00
N ASN A 313 7.92 -7.05 -1.09
CA ASN A 313 8.41 -5.74 -0.71
C ASN A 313 7.26 -4.83 -0.27
N LEU A 314 7.57 -3.75 0.44
CA LEU A 314 6.60 -2.81 0.98
C LEU A 314 5.77 -2.15 -0.14
N GLU A 315 6.43 -1.69 -1.21
CA GLU A 315 5.76 -1.01 -2.33
C GLU A 315 4.73 -1.92 -3.01
N TYR A 316 5.02 -3.22 -3.16
CA TYR A 316 4.07 -4.19 -3.71
C TYR A 316 2.80 -4.31 -2.86
N ILE A 317 2.94 -4.42 -1.53
CA ILE A 317 1.77 -4.48 -0.66
C ILE A 317 0.99 -3.16 -0.72
N HIS A 318 1.69 -2.03 -0.71
CA HIS A 318 1.13 -0.70 -0.90
C HIS A 318 0.30 -0.59 -2.20
N ASN A 319 0.83 -1.08 -3.32
CA ASN A 319 0.15 -1.07 -4.63
C ASN A 319 -1.18 -1.84 -4.56
N ASN A 320 -1.19 -2.98 -3.88
CA ASN A 320 -2.40 -3.77 -3.71
C ASN A 320 -3.45 -3.04 -2.83
N ILE A 321 -3.05 -2.34 -1.76
CA ILE A 321 -3.97 -1.50 -0.96
C ILE A 321 -4.59 -0.39 -1.80
N HIS A 322 -3.81 0.27 -2.66
CA HIS A 322 -4.31 1.25 -3.63
C HIS A 322 -5.41 0.66 -4.52
N ASN A 323 -5.12 -0.48 -5.14
CA ASN A 323 -6.06 -1.18 -6.01
C ASN A 323 -7.35 -1.60 -5.29
N TRP A 324 -7.22 -2.24 -4.12
CA TRP A 324 -8.36 -2.69 -3.32
C TRP A 324 -9.23 -1.56 -2.81
N THR A 325 -8.64 -0.40 -2.57
CA THR A 325 -9.37 0.78 -2.09
C THR A 325 -10.05 1.53 -3.24
N GLY A 326 -9.38 1.71 -4.37
CA GLY A 326 -9.93 2.42 -5.52
C GLY A 326 -10.96 1.60 -6.31
N GLY A 327 -10.76 0.28 -6.37
CA GLY A 327 -11.51 -0.63 -7.23
C GLY A 327 -10.83 -0.83 -8.58
N PHE A 328 -11.20 -1.91 -9.25
CA PHE A 328 -10.69 -2.31 -10.56
C PHE A 328 -11.79 -3.07 -11.35
N ASP A 329 -11.46 -3.54 -12.55
CA ASP A 329 -12.42 -4.10 -13.51
C ASP A 329 -13.48 -3.03 -13.87
N LYS A 330 -14.76 -3.34 -13.68
CA LYS A 330 -15.89 -2.41 -13.95
C LYS A 330 -16.06 -1.31 -12.91
N TYR A 331 -15.24 -1.29 -11.87
CA TYR A 331 -15.30 -0.30 -10.82
C TYR A 331 -13.97 0.44 -10.75
N ILE A 332 -13.99 1.76 -10.80
CA ILE A 332 -12.77 2.56 -10.76
C ILE A 332 -12.95 3.67 -9.74
N GLY A 333 -11.86 4.04 -9.09
CA GLY A 333 -11.82 5.06 -8.07
C GLY A 333 -10.44 5.70 -8.02
N HIS A 334 -10.34 6.79 -7.27
CA HIS A 334 -9.14 7.64 -7.28
C HIS A 334 -7.95 6.88 -6.67
N MET A 335 -8.17 6.14 -5.59
CA MET A 335 -7.12 5.38 -4.90
C MET A 335 -6.40 4.34 -5.76
N ALA A 336 -6.99 3.86 -6.86
CA ALA A 336 -6.32 2.89 -7.72
C ALA A 336 -5.41 3.55 -8.77
N GLU A 337 -5.51 4.85 -8.97
CA GLU A 337 -4.80 5.57 -10.02
C GLU A 337 -3.74 6.50 -9.40
N PRO A 338 -2.42 6.25 -9.61
CA PRO A 338 -1.37 7.05 -8.98
C PRO A 338 -1.50 8.56 -9.27
N ALA A 339 -1.95 8.92 -10.46
CA ALA A 339 -2.11 10.32 -10.86
C ALA A 339 -3.11 11.11 -10.01
N VAL A 340 -4.08 10.44 -9.37
CA VAL A 340 -5.16 11.09 -8.61
C VAL A 340 -5.43 10.46 -7.24
N ALA A 341 -4.66 9.45 -6.81
CA ALA A 341 -4.89 8.73 -5.55
C ALA A 341 -4.86 9.64 -4.31
N ALA A 342 -3.94 10.60 -4.28
CA ALA A 342 -3.76 11.51 -3.14
C ALA A 342 -4.95 12.44 -2.88
N TYR A 343 -5.87 12.57 -3.83
CA TYR A 343 -7.11 13.33 -3.62
C TYR A 343 -8.08 12.60 -2.69
N ASP A 344 -8.02 11.27 -2.56
CA ASP A 344 -8.90 10.57 -1.61
C ASP A 344 -8.37 10.74 -0.17
N PRO A 345 -9.18 11.22 0.78
CA PRO A 345 -8.74 11.43 2.17
C PRO A 345 -8.14 10.19 2.87
N VAL A 346 -8.50 8.97 2.44
CA VAL A 346 -7.92 7.74 3.03
C VAL A 346 -6.47 7.51 2.62
N PHE A 347 -6.00 8.14 1.53
CA PHE A 347 -4.61 8.10 1.07
C PHE A 347 -3.62 8.41 2.20
N TRP A 348 -3.90 9.46 2.96
CA TRP A 348 -3.01 9.96 4.01
C TRP A 348 -2.87 8.97 5.17
N MET A 349 -3.95 8.29 5.55
CA MET A 349 -3.91 7.26 6.60
C MET A 349 -3.26 5.96 6.10
N HIS A 350 -3.45 5.62 4.82
CA HIS A 350 -2.73 4.52 4.16
C HIS A 350 -1.22 4.78 4.16
N HIS A 351 -0.78 5.95 3.67
CA HIS A 351 0.64 6.31 3.61
C HIS A 351 1.27 6.54 5.00
N ALA A 352 0.49 6.96 6.00
CA ALA A 352 0.95 6.97 7.40
C ALA A 352 1.24 5.55 7.92
N ASN A 353 0.52 4.52 7.46
CA ASN A 353 0.82 3.12 7.78
C ASN A 353 1.98 2.57 6.94
N VAL A 354 2.14 2.98 5.69
CA VAL A 354 3.34 2.65 4.88
C VAL A 354 4.59 3.18 5.57
N ASP A 355 4.54 4.43 6.06
CA ASP A 355 5.60 5.03 6.86
C ASP A 355 5.84 4.25 8.18
N ARG A 356 4.78 3.75 8.82
CA ARG A 356 4.88 2.89 10.00
C ARG A 356 5.59 1.57 9.69
N GLN A 357 5.21 0.89 8.61
CA GLN A 357 5.87 -0.36 8.22
C GLN A 357 7.36 -0.13 7.92
N PHE A 358 7.69 1.00 7.29
CA PHE A 358 9.07 1.39 7.07
C PHE A 358 9.82 1.64 8.38
N ALA A 359 9.24 2.40 9.31
CA ALA A 359 9.83 2.65 10.62
C ALA A 359 10.00 1.37 11.46
N LEU A 360 9.05 0.44 11.40
CA LEU A 360 9.14 -0.87 12.06
C LEU A 360 10.31 -1.68 11.49
N TRP A 361 10.47 -1.69 10.17
CA TRP A 361 11.59 -2.36 9.51
C TRP A 361 12.92 -1.76 9.97
N GLN A 362 13.07 -0.43 9.93
CA GLN A 362 14.25 0.28 10.45
C GLN A 362 14.51 -0.04 11.94
N GLY A 363 13.44 -0.16 12.74
CA GLY A 363 13.49 -0.46 14.16
C GLY A 363 14.02 -1.86 14.48
N ILE A 364 13.54 -2.90 13.79
CA ILE A 364 14.03 -4.29 13.99
C ILE A 364 15.44 -4.50 13.45
N SER A 365 15.81 -3.68 12.48
CA SER A 365 17.09 -3.66 11.80
C SER A 365 18.24 -3.20 12.71
N LEU A 366 17.98 -2.52 13.83
CA LEU A 366 19.02 -1.98 14.73
C LEU A 366 20.10 -2.98 15.19
N LEU A 367 19.80 -4.28 15.20
CA LEU A 367 20.78 -5.33 15.57
C LEU A 367 21.71 -5.75 14.41
N ASP A 368 21.43 -5.33 13.18
CA ASP A 368 22.23 -5.62 12.00
C ASP A 368 22.48 -4.34 11.18
N PRO A 369 23.40 -3.47 11.63
CA PRO A 369 23.71 -2.20 10.97
C PRO A 369 24.38 -2.36 9.59
N THR A 370 24.58 -3.59 9.10
CA THR A 370 25.10 -3.90 7.75
C THR A 370 24.01 -4.23 6.72
N LYS A 371 22.73 -4.03 7.07
CA LYS A 371 21.55 -4.38 6.23
C LYS A 371 20.61 -3.21 5.96
N ASN A 372 20.98 -2.00 6.35
CA ASN A 372 20.02 -1.06 6.91
C ASN A 372 19.87 0.28 6.24
N TRP A 373 20.66 0.63 5.21
CA TRP A 373 20.46 1.89 4.50
C TRP A 373 21.37 2.05 3.28
N PHE A 374 20.89 1.70 2.08
CA PHE A 374 21.60 1.95 0.79
C PHE A 374 23.10 1.61 0.84
N GLU A 375 23.46 0.45 1.38
CA GLU A 375 24.81 0.21 1.91
C GLU A 375 25.82 -0.18 0.84
N SER A 376 25.39 -0.86 -0.23
CA SER A 376 26.22 -1.11 -1.40
C SER A 376 25.81 -0.19 -2.55
N ARG A 377 26.81 0.29 -3.30
CA ARG A 377 26.58 0.97 -4.59
C ARG A 377 25.82 0.09 -5.57
N ASP A 378 25.89 -1.23 -5.42
CA ASP A 378 25.13 -2.17 -6.25
C ASP A 378 23.64 -2.23 -5.90
N GLU A 379 23.26 -1.75 -4.70
CA GLU A 379 21.86 -1.57 -4.32
C GLU A 379 21.26 -0.29 -4.90
N GLN A 380 22.09 0.65 -5.38
CA GLN A 380 21.66 1.91 -5.95
C GLN A 380 21.15 1.68 -7.38
N LEU A 381 19.86 1.92 -7.56
CA LEU A 381 19.16 1.64 -8.79
C LEU A 381 19.00 2.93 -9.61
N GLN A 382 18.95 2.77 -10.92
CA GLN A 382 18.61 3.89 -11.80
C GLN A 382 17.12 4.21 -11.65
N ASP A 383 16.77 5.48 -11.55
CA ASP A 383 15.40 5.96 -11.48
C ASP A 383 14.82 6.14 -12.90
N ASP A 384 13.51 5.93 -13.05
CA ASP A 384 12.82 6.10 -14.34
C ASP A 384 12.47 7.58 -14.63
N GLY A 385 12.78 8.46 -13.69
CA GLY A 385 12.58 9.89 -13.72
C GLY A 385 11.18 10.30 -13.25
N ASN A 386 11.11 11.47 -12.65
CA ASN A 386 9.86 12.11 -12.23
C ASN A 386 9.95 13.62 -12.49
N TRP A 387 9.19 14.45 -11.76
CA TRP A 387 9.30 15.90 -11.85
C TRP A 387 10.73 16.42 -11.69
N TYR A 388 11.46 15.93 -10.69
CA TYR A 388 12.77 16.46 -10.27
C TYR A 388 13.95 15.53 -10.59
N ILE A 389 13.72 14.23 -10.62
CA ILE A 389 14.74 13.21 -10.88
C ILE A 389 14.76 12.95 -12.38
N LYS A 390 15.96 12.96 -12.96
CA LYS A 390 16.14 12.65 -14.37
C LYS A 390 16.19 11.14 -14.57
N THR A 391 15.52 10.65 -15.61
CA THR A 391 15.62 9.25 -16.02
C THR A 391 17.08 8.80 -16.19
N GLY A 392 17.42 7.68 -15.55
CA GLY A 392 18.75 7.07 -15.57
C GLY A 392 19.69 7.56 -14.48
N ASP A 393 19.31 8.59 -13.71
CA ASP A 393 20.03 8.98 -12.50
C ASP A 393 19.94 7.85 -11.47
N VAL A 394 20.97 7.72 -10.64
CA VAL A 394 21.06 6.65 -9.65
C VAL A 394 20.53 7.17 -8.32
N ASP A 395 19.57 6.47 -7.73
CA ASP A 395 19.03 6.80 -6.41
C ASP A 395 20.10 6.59 -5.33
N THR A 396 20.29 7.61 -4.50
CA THR A 396 21.24 7.59 -3.37
C THR A 396 20.56 8.13 -2.12
N PRO A 397 21.10 7.87 -0.92
CA PRO A 397 20.59 8.46 0.32
C PRO A 397 20.55 9.99 0.32
N SER A 398 21.43 10.61 -0.46
CA SER A 398 21.57 12.06 -0.63
C SER A 398 20.73 12.64 -1.77
N THR A 399 20.00 11.82 -2.51
CA THR A 399 19.15 12.31 -3.60
C THR A 399 18.05 13.21 -3.01
N PRO A 400 17.85 14.44 -3.53
CA PRO A 400 16.81 15.33 -3.03
C PRO A 400 15.41 14.74 -3.14
N LEU A 401 14.66 14.82 -2.05
CA LEU A 401 13.25 14.45 -1.95
C LEU A 401 12.38 15.68 -2.27
N ALA A 402 12.51 16.19 -3.49
CA ALA A 402 11.72 17.33 -3.95
C ALA A 402 10.21 17.01 -3.94
N PRO A 403 9.33 17.99 -3.67
CA PRO A 403 9.61 19.41 -3.46
C PRO A 403 9.75 19.79 -1.98
N PHE A 404 10.08 18.85 -1.10
CA PHE A 404 9.99 19.09 0.35
C PHE A 404 11.21 19.84 0.87
N HIS A 405 11.07 21.14 1.10
CA HIS A 405 12.09 21.97 1.76
C HIS A 405 12.10 21.73 3.26
N LYS A 406 13.27 21.45 3.85
CA LYS A 406 13.45 21.21 5.30
C LYS A 406 13.68 22.49 6.11
N ASP A 407 14.00 23.59 5.43
CA ASP A 407 14.31 24.88 6.05
C ASP A 407 13.88 26.08 5.18
N ALA A 408 14.04 27.29 5.72
CA ALA A 408 13.64 28.53 5.05
C ALA A 408 14.61 28.96 3.94
N GLU A 409 15.80 28.36 3.90
CA GLU A 409 16.82 28.55 2.88
C GLU A 409 16.47 27.78 1.58
N GLY A 410 15.50 26.87 1.64
CA GLY A 410 15.05 26.08 0.49
C GLY A 410 15.88 24.83 0.26
N ASN A 411 16.53 24.28 1.28
CA ASN A 411 17.22 23.00 1.15
C ASN A 411 16.19 21.86 1.15
N TYR A 412 16.31 20.92 0.21
CA TYR A 412 15.45 19.74 0.19
C TYR A 412 15.79 18.75 1.31
N TYR A 413 14.79 17.96 1.70
CA TYR A 413 15.04 16.69 2.40
C TYR A 413 15.84 15.73 1.52
N THR A 414 16.53 14.80 2.17
CA THR A 414 17.15 13.60 1.58
C THR A 414 16.69 12.38 2.37
N SER A 415 16.95 11.16 1.87
CA SER A 415 16.62 9.95 2.64
C SER A 415 17.36 9.97 4.00
N ASP A 416 18.62 10.40 4.05
CA ASP A 416 19.38 10.50 5.29
C ASP A 416 18.73 11.45 6.32
N ASP A 417 18.18 12.58 5.87
CA ASP A 417 17.51 13.54 6.75
C ASP A 417 16.23 12.97 7.41
N VAL A 418 15.54 12.04 6.73
CA VAL A 418 14.25 11.48 7.19
C VAL A 418 14.38 10.09 7.80
N ARG A 419 15.61 9.62 8.03
CA ARG A 419 15.85 8.28 8.56
C ARG A 419 15.36 8.12 10.00
N ASP A 420 15.60 9.12 10.85
CA ASP A 420 15.20 9.13 12.27
C ASP A 420 13.89 9.91 12.46
N ILE A 421 12.80 9.17 12.62
CA ILE A 421 11.46 9.73 12.77
C ILE A 421 11.27 10.57 14.03
N GLN A 422 12.05 10.31 15.10
CA GLN A 422 11.93 11.08 16.34
C GLN A 422 12.40 12.53 16.15
N ASN A 423 13.45 12.74 15.33
CA ASN A 423 13.90 14.09 14.97
C ASN A 423 12.85 14.87 14.14
N LEU A 424 11.98 14.15 13.45
CA LEU A 424 10.85 14.69 12.69
C LEU A 424 9.65 15.03 13.60
N GLY A 425 9.69 14.64 14.88
CA GLY A 425 8.72 15.03 15.90
C GLY A 425 7.58 14.04 16.12
N TYR A 426 7.72 12.77 15.68
CA TYR A 426 6.73 11.73 15.90
C TYR A 426 7.39 10.34 16.07
N THR A 427 6.66 9.39 16.64
CA THR A 427 6.96 7.96 16.52
C THR A 427 5.67 7.13 16.47
N TYR A 428 5.79 5.81 16.59
CA TYR A 428 4.68 4.86 16.62
C TYR A 428 4.62 4.13 17.98
N PRO A 429 3.46 3.58 18.37
CA PRO A 429 3.30 2.87 19.64
C PRO A 429 4.34 1.76 19.88
N GLU A 430 4.77 1.09 18.81
CA GLU A 430 5.75 0.01 18.86
C GLU A 430 7.19 0.52 19.04
N LEU A 431 7.45 1.80 18.74
CA LEU A 431 8.79 2.35 18.56
C LEU A 431 9.12 3.45 19.59
N GLN A 432 8.90 3.15 20.86
CA GLN A 432 9.10 4.07 21.99
C GLN A 432 10.37 3.71 22.80
N PRO A 433 11.59 4.05 22.32
CA PRO A 433 12.83 3.56 22.92
C PRO A 433 13.07 4.03 24.37
N TRP A 434 12.37 5.07 24.82
CA TRP A 434 12.47 5.62 26.17
C TRP A 434 11.81 4.80 27.27
N LEU A 435 10.99 3.79 26.93
CA LEU A 435 10.28 2.99 27.92
C LEU A 435 11.25 2.18 28.80
N ASP A 436 10.96 2.09 30.10
CA ASP A 436 11.82 1.41 31.07
C ASP A 436 12.08 -0.06 30.75
N LYS A 437 11.15 -0.73 30.05
CA LYS A 437 11.32 -2.13 29.60
C LYS A 437 12.48 -2.33 28.61
N TYR A 438 13.01 -1.25 28.04
CA TYR A 438 14.16 -1.29 27.13
C TYR A 438 15.47 -0.88 27.80
N LYS A 439 15.48 -0.70 29.11
CA LYS A 439 16.70 -0.42 29.87
C LYS A 439 17.35 -1.72 30.35
N ASP A 440 18.68 -1.80 30.23
CA ASP A 440 19.47 -2.89 30.79
C ASP A 440 19.61 -2.77 32.32
N ALA A 441 20.33 -3.69 32.95
CA ALA A 441 20.55 -3.69 34.40
C ALA A 441 21.27 -2.44 34.93
N HIS A 442 21.86 -1.62 34.05
CA HIS A 442 22.56 -0.37 34.38
C HIS A 442 21.74 0.87 34.02
N GLY A 443 20.52 0.71 33.50
CA GLY A 443 19.65 1.81 33.10
C GLY A 443 19.88 2.33 31.67
N ASN A 444 20.73 1.68 30.87
CA ASN A 444 21.03 2.08 29.49
C ASN A 444 20.09 1.42 28.48
N PHE A 445 19.80 2.08 27.36
CA PHE A 445 19.00 1.49 26.28
C PHE A 445 19.63 0.19 25.75
N SER A 446 18.81 -0.86 25.63
CA SER A 446 19.17 -2.17 25.10
C SER A 446 18.45 -2.41 23.79
N ALA A 447 19.18 -2.30 22.68
CA ALA A 447 18.67 -2.60 21.34
C ALA A 447 18.13 -4.04 21.25
N SER A 448 18.71 -5.00 21.97
CA SER A 448 18.26 -6.39 21.97
C SER A 448 16.88 -6.56 22.61
N LEU A 449 16.63 -5.90 23.75
CA LEU A 449 15.30 -5.92 24.40
C LEU A 449 14.26 -5.22 23.51
N TYR A 450 14.63 -4.06 22.96
CA TYR A 450 13.78 -3.29 22.06
C TYR A 450 13.38 -4.09 20.82
N VAL A 451 14.34 -4.62 20.06
CA VAL A 451 14.08 -5.38 18.84
C VAL A 451 13.30 -6.67 19.11
N ALA A 452 13.59 -7.36 20.21
CA ALA A 452 12.84 -8.56 20.58
C ALA A 452 11.35 -8.25 20.84
N ASP A 453 11.06 -7.15 21.53
CA ASP A 453 9.70 -6.71 21.84
C ASP A 453 8.98 -6.19 20.58
N VAL A 454 9.65 -5.41 19.72
CA VAL A 454 9.09 -4.98 18.42
C VAL A 454 8.72 -6.19 17.56
N LYS A 455 9.61 -7.19 17.45
CA LYS A 455 9.31 -8.43 16.73
C LYS A 455 8.12 -9.19 17.33
N ALA A 456 8.01 -9.23 18.67
CA ALA A 456 6.88 -9.85 19.34
C ALA A 456 5.56 -9.11 19.06
N MET A 457 5.56 -7.77 19.06
CA MET A 457 4.37 -6.97 18.71
C MET A 457 3.95 -7.18 17.25
N ILE A 458 4.91 -7.15 16.32
CA ILE A 458 4.66 -7.44 14.89
C ILE A 458 4.06 -8.84 14.71
N LYS A 459 4.62 -9.84 15.40
CA LYS A 459 4.11 -11.21 15.36
C LYS A 459 2.67 -11.28 15.88
N ALA A 460 2.37 -10.64 17.01
CA ALA A 460 1.02 -10.64 17.58
C ALA A 460 -0.01 -9.95 16.66
N LEU A 461 0.40 -8.91 15.93
CA LEU A 461 -0.49 -8.19 15.02
C LEU A 461 -0.75 -8.95 13.72
N TYR A 462 0.26 -9.61 13.17
CA TYR A 462 0.25 -10.04 11.77
C TYR A 462 0.48 -11.54 11.54
N SER A 463 0.92 -12.30 12.55
CA SER A 463 1.21 -13.72 12.38
C SER A 463 -0.07 -14.55 12.19
N PRO A 464 -0.14 -15.42 11.15
CA PRO A 464 -1.30 -16.27 10.84
C PRO A 464 -1.87 -17.11 12.00
N GLY A 465 -1.04 -17.43 13.00
CA GLY A 465 -1.42 -18.27 14.16
C GLY A 465 -1.73 -17.50 15.45
N GLU A 466 -1.57 -16.18 15.47
CA GLU A 466 -1.83 -15.32 16.64
C GLU A 466 -2.99 -14.34 16.40
N ILE A 467 -3.38 -14.11 15.13
CA ILE A 467 -4.57 -13.33 14.76
C ILE A 467 -5.84 -14.15 15.11
N GLY A 468 -6.46 -13.89 16.27
CA GLY A 468 -7.78 -14.44 16.62
C GLY A 468 -7.88 -15.35 17.85
N ALA A 469 -6.87 -15.42 18.73
CA ALA A 469 -7.03 -16.08 20.03
C ALA A 469 -7.79 -15.14 20.99
N PRO A 470 -9.09 -15.37 21.25
CA PRO A 470 -9.44 -16.40 22.23
C PRO A 470 -10.75 -17.14 21.88
N THR A 471 -10.68 -18.44 21.59
CA THR A 471 -11.68 -19.50 21.89
C THR A 471 -11.36 -20.74 21.06
N GLU A 472 -11.71 -21.91 21.58
CA GLU A 472 -11.28 -23.25 21.18
C GLU A 472 -11.66 -23.73 19.76
N THR A 473 -11.94 -22.85 18.80
CA THR A 473 -12.45 -23.25 17.48
C THR A 473 -11.81 -22.56 16.28
N SER A 474 -10.88 -21.61 16.48
CA SER A 474 -10.02 -21.13 15.39
C SER A 474 -8.59 -21.51 15.67
N SER A 475 -8.10 -22.45 14.89
CA SER A 475 -6.69 -22.64 14.61
C SER A 475 -6.66 -23.43 13.31
N ILE A 476 -5.56 -23.41 12.55
CA ILE A 476 -5.11 -24.69 11.99
C ILE A 476 -5.13 -25.62 13.20
N PRO A 477 -6.06 -26.58 13.33
CA PRO A 477 -6.32 -27.20 14.60
C PRO A 477 -5.00 -27.61 15.22
N ARG A 478 -4.70 -27.12 16.43
CA ARG A 478 -3.57 -27.64 17.20
C ARG A 478 -3.66 -29.17 17.32
N SER A 479 -4.87 -29.74 17.10
CA SER A 479 -5.14 -31.16 16.91
C SER A 479 -4.71 -31.77 15.56
N LEU A 480 -4.70 -31.05 14.43
CA LEU A 480 -4.12 -31.52 13.14
C LEU A 480 -2.59 -31.58 13.23
N THR A 481 -1.96 -30.61 13.93
CA THR A 481 -0.50 -30.63 14.19
C THR A 481 -0.06 -31.72 15.18
N GLY A 482 -1.02 -32.40 15.82
CA GLY A 482 -0.77 -33.50 16.75
C GLY A 482 -1.10 -34.90 16.21
N THR A 483 -1.77 -35.02 15.05
CA THR A 483 -2.24 -36.32 14.53
C THR A 483 -1.92 -36.62 13.08
N LEU A 484 -1.58 -35.64 12.25
CA LEU A 484 -0.95 -35.85 10.94
C LEU A 484 0.52 -35.45 11.09
N GLY A 485 1.44 -36.26 10.59
CA GLY A 485 2.87 -36.01 10.77
C GLY A 485 3.22 -34.56 10.46
N GLN A 486 3.73 -33.84 11.47
CA GLN A 486 4.14 -32.43 11.37
C GLN A 486 4.94 -32.07 10.10
N PRO A 487 5.79 -32.96 9.53
CA PRO A 487 6.62 -32.59 8.38
C PRO A 487 5.87 -32.14 7.12
N ASP A 488 4.67 -32.64 6.80
CA ASP A 488 4.01 -32.29 5.53
C ASP A 488 3.48 -30.85 5.52
N PHE A 489 3.04 -30.31 6.67
CA PHE A 489 2.55 -28.92 6.77
C PHE A 489 3.66 -27.90 7.06
N ASP A 490 4.88 -28.36 7.32
CA ASP A 490 6.05 -27.51 7.54
C ASP A 490 6.71 -27.16 6.20
N LYS A 491 5.92 -26.57 5.29
CA LYS A 491 6.33 -26.23 3.92
C LYS A 491 5.96 -24.79 3.61
N ASP A 492 6.68 -24.19 2.67
CA ASP A 492 6.31 -22.89 2.11
C ASP A 492 6.38 -22.90 0.59
N VAL A 493 5.34 -22.40 -0.05
CA VAL A 493 5.21 -22.33 -1.50
C VAL A 493 4.81 -20.93 -1.91
N ILE A 494 5.62 -20.34 -2.77
CA ILE A 494 5.48 -18.95 -3.23
C ILE A 494 5.49 -18.89 -4.76
N ILE A 495 4.73 -17.95 -5.30
CA ILE A 495 4.81 -17.54 -6.69
C ILE A 495 5.58 -16.22 -6.74
N ASN A 496 6.65 -16.18 -7.51
CA ASN A 496 7.39 -14.95 -7.82
C ASN A 496 7.07 -14.49 -9.24
N VAL A 497 6.95 -13.18 -9.41
CA VAL A 497 6.71 -12.54 -10.70
C VAL A 497 7.78 -11.48 -10.92
N THR A 498 8.44 -11.52 -12.08
CA THR A 498 9.06 -10.30 -12.64
C THR A 498 8.15 -9.77 -13.74
N TYR A 499 7.99 -8.46 -13.85
CA TYR A 499 7.09 -7.86 -14.83
C TYR A 499 7.63 -6.51 -15.31
N ASN A 500 7.29 -6.13 -16.53
CA ASN A 500 7.62 -4.82 -17.06
C ASN A 500 6.46 -3.84 -16.78
N ARG A 501 6.66 -2.93 -15.83
CA ARG A 501 5.68 -1.91 -15.44
C ARG A 501 5.25 -1.01 -16.61
N PHE A 502 6.09 -0.83 -17.62
CA PHE A 502 5.81 -0.03 -18.81
C PHE A 502 5.29 -0.83 -20.01
N ALA A 503 5.06 -2.14 -19.83
CA ALA A 503 4.30 -2.93 -20.78
C ALA A 503 2.94 -2.26 -21.06
N LEU A 504 2.34 -2.56 -22.22
CA LEU A 504 1.06 -1.97 -22.62
C LEU A 504 1.07 -0.43 -22.63
N ASN A 505 2.24 0.19 -22.85
CA ASN A 505 2.45 1.64 -22.76
C ASN A 505 2.17 2.21 -21.36
N GLY A 506 2.54 1.49 -20.30
CA GLY A 506 2.36 1.92 -18.90
C GLY A 506 0.91 1.90 -18.42
N VAL A 507 0.00 1.30 -19.20
CA VAL A 507 -1.35 1.01 -18.73
C VAL A 507 -1.26 0.08 -17.53
N PRO A 508 -1.91 0.41 -16.39
CA PRO A 508 -1.97 -0.51 -15.26
C PRO A 508 -2.70 -1.79 -15.61
N TYR A 509 -2.13 -2.92 -15.22
CA TYR A 509 -2.72 -4.24 -15.36
C TYR A 509 -2.59 -5.05 -14.07
N THR A 510 -3.44 -6.05 -13.95
CA THR A 510 -3.49 -6.98 -12.82
C THR A 510 -3.27 -8.40 -13.32
N LEU A 511 -2.30 -9.10 -12.72
CA LEU A 511 -2.06 -10.52 -12.90
C LEU A 511 -2.85 -11.30 -11.86
N TYR A 512 -3.85 -12.07 -12.25
CA TYR A 512 -4.63 -12.92 -11.34
C TYR A 512 -4.11 -14.35 -11.38
N PHE A 513 -3.88 -14.96 -10.22
CA PHE A 513 -3.49 -16.36 -10.08
C PHE A 513 -4.67 -17.19 -9.60
N PHE A 514 -4.75 -18.44 -10.05
CA PHE A 514 -5.83 -19.34 -9.72
C PHE A 514 -5.31 -20.77 -9.50
N LEU A 515 -5.94 -21.52 -8.59
CA LEU A 515 -5.70 -22.94 -8.35
C LEU A 515 -6.99 -23.75 -8.52
N GLY A 516 -7.16 -24.42 -9.65
CA GLY A 516 -8.33 -25.27 -9.87
C GLY A 516 -8.65 -25.49 -11.35
N THR A 517 -9.93 -25.74 -11.66
CA THR A 517 -10.45 -25.83 -13.03
C THR A 517 -10.48 -24.45 -13.70
N PRO A 518 -9.79 -24.25 -14.83
CA PRO A 518 -9.82 -22.98 -15.57
C PRO A 518 -11.25 -22.49 -15.89
N PHE A 519 -11.38 -21.18 -16.11
CA PHE A 519 -12.63 -20.55 -16.55
C PHE A 519 -13.22 -21.26 -17.80
N GLU A 520 -14.52 -21.55 -17.75
CA GLU A 520 -15.28 -21.92 -18.95
C GLU A 520 -15.79 -20.64 -19.65
N GLY A 521 -15.12 -20.24 -20.73
CA GLY A 521 -15.47 -19.05 -21.53
C GLY A 521 -14.71 -17.78 -21.13
N PRO A 522 -14.76 -16.72 -21.96
CA PRO A 522 -14.10 -15.46 -21.65
C PRO A 522 -14.80 -14.82 -20.44
N PRO A 523 -14.05 -14.41 -19.41
CA PRO A 523 -14.64 -13.79 -18.24
C PRO A 523 -15.30 -12.46 -18.64
N SER A 524 -16.58 -12.29 -18.32
CA SER A 524 -17.37 -11.12 -18.72
C SER A 524 -16.96 -9.87 -17.92
N TYR A 525 -17.18 -8.69 -18.49
CA TYR A 525 -17.15 -7.40 -17.76
C TYR A 525 -18.02 -7.42 -16.50
N SER A 526 -19.09 -8.22 -16.49
CA SER A 526 -19.99 -8.38 -15.34
C SER A 526 -19.41 -9.21 -14.20
N ASP A 527 -18.37 -10.02 -14.45
CA ASP A 527 -17.84 -11.06 -13.56
C ASP A 527 -16.38 -10.75 -13.19
N PRO A 528 -16.13 -10.01 -12.10
CA PRO A 528 -14.79 -9.58 -11.72
C PRO A 528 -13.91 -10.77 -11.32
N LEU A 529 -12.67 -10.82 -11.83
CA LEU A 529 -11.79 -11.98 -11.63
C LEU A 529 -11.43 -12.23 -10.16
N HIS A 530 -11.34 -11.17 -9.36
CA HIS A 530 -11.05 -11.27 -7.93
C HIS A 530 -12.11 -12.03 -7.13
N THR A 531 -13.35 -12.10 -7.64
CA THR A 531 -14.46 -12.83 -7.02
C THR A 531 -14.51 -14.31 -7.40
N HIS A 532 -13.62 -14.76 -8.28
CA HIS A 532 -13.64 -16.14 -8.75
C HIS A 532 -13.31 -17.13 -7.61
N PRO A 533 -14.05 -18.24 -7.47
CA PRO A 533 -13.86 -19.22 -6.38
C PRO A 533 -12.45 -19.80 -6.26
N GLN A 534 -11.73 -19.86 -7.38
CA GLN A 534 -10.40 -20.48 -7.45
C GLN A 534 -9.26 -19.47 -7.54
N HIS A 535 -9.53 -18.17 -7.48
CA HIS A 535 -8.49 -17.15 -7.37
C HIS A 535 -7.53 -17.54 -6.23
N VAL A 536 -6.26 -17.16 -6.23
CA VAL A 536 -5.34 -17.41 -5.10
C VAL A 536 -4.52 -16.19 -4.66
N GLY A 537 -4.59 -15.12 -5.45
CA GLY A 537 -3.85 -13.89 -5.24
C GLY A 537 -3.59 -13.22 -6.58
N PHE A 538 -3.09 -11.99 -6.55
CA PHE A 538 -2.84 -11.22 -7.75
C PHE A 538 -1.68 -10.25 -7.56
N VAL A 539 -1.14 -9.76 -8.67
CA VAL A 539 -0.11 -8.73 -8.73
C VAL A 539 -0.65 -7.54 -9.49
N TYR A 540 -0.71 -6.37 -8.87
CA TYR A 540 -1.16 -5.14 -9.52
C TYR A 540 0.00 -4.20 -9.88
N THR A 541 0.03 -3.70 -11.11
CA THR A 541 1.06 -2.77 -11.59
C THR A 541 0.62 -1.32 -11.41
N PHE A 542 0.86 -0.75 -10.22
CA PHE A 542 0.55 0.66 -9.92
C PHE A 542 1.44 1.59 -10.76
N SER A 543 0.91 2.01 -11.89
CA SER A 543 1.64 2.70 -12.96
C SER A 543 0.76 3.74 -13.62
N ASN A 544 1.36 4.57 -14.46
CA ASN A 544 0.66 5.62 -15.19
C ASN A 544 0.83 5.38 -16.69
N PRO A 545 -0.24 5.51 -17.51
CA PRO A 545 -0.12 5.41 -18.95
C PRO A 545 0.85 6.45 -19.53
N ILE A 546 1.69 6.00 -20.47
CA ILE A 546 2.73 6.80 -21.14
C ILE A 546 2.13 7.83 -22.13
N HIS A 547 0.90 7.62 -22.59
CA HIS A 547 0.21 8.46 -23.57
C HIS A 547 -1.01 9.16 -22.97
N ARG A 548 -0.81 10.33 -22.35
CA ARG A 548 -1.91 11.06 -21.70
C ARG A 548 -2.77 11.91 -22.64
N ASN A 549 -2.34 12.19 -23.88
CA ASN A 549 -3.17 12.90 -24.86
C ASN A 549 -2.53 12.87 -26.28
N ARG A 550 -3.33 12.79 -27.35
CA ARG A 550 -2.82 13.00 -28.74
C ARG A 550 -2.37 14.44 -28.99
N ALA A 551 -2.86 15.41 -28.22
CA ALA A 551 -2.53 16.84 -28.41
C ALA A 551 -1.12 17.22 -27.93
N ALA A 552 -0.50 16.38 -27.09
CA ALA A 552 0.90 16.51 -26.67
C ALA A 552 1.60 15.19 -27.01
N PRO A 553 2.28 15.07 -28.17
CA PRO A 553 2.95 13.84 -28.55
C PRO A 553 3.96 13.50 -27.45
N GLY A 554 3.72 12.38 -26.76
CA GLY A 554 4.62 11.87 -25.72
C GLY A 554 6.07 11.96 -26.18
N CYS A 555 6.91 12.57 -25.33
CA CYS A 555 8.31 12.87 -25.60
C CYS A 555 9.06 11.63 -26.12
N GLY A 556 10.10 11.81 -26.94
CA GLY A 556 10.98 10.72 -27.38
C GLY A 556 11.61 9.90 -26.25
N ASN A 557 11.58 10.39 -25.00
CA ASN A 557 11.92 9.62 -23.79
C ASN A 557 10.90 8.52 -23.48
N CYS A 558 9.61 8.79 -23.64
CA CYS A 558 8.53 7.84 -23.37
C CYS A 558 8.57 6.60 -24.29
N ARG A 559 8.98 6.77 -25.57
CA ARG A 559 9.27 5.64 -26.46
C ARG A 559 10.55 4.88 -26.09
N ARG A 560 11.52 5.55 -25.45
CA ARG A 560 12.72 4.90 -24.90
C ARG A 560 12.41 4.14 -23.60
N LYS A 561 11.44 4.60 -22.78
CA LYS A 561 10.93 3.91 -21.57
C LYS A 561 10.30 2.54 -21.88
N ALA A 562 9.54 2.43 -22.98
CA ALA A 562 9.03 1.14 -23.45
C ALA A 562 10.14 0.18 -23.96
N LEU A 563 11.36 0.68 -24.13
CA LEU A 563 12.54 -0.06 -24.60
C LEU A 563 13.60 -0.26 -23.50
N SER A 564 13.41 0.29 -22.29
CA SER A 564 14.30 -0.01 -21.16
C SER A 564 13.87 -1.32 -20.52
N ASP A 565 14.84 -2.22 -20.29
CA ASP A 565 14.67 -3.52 -19.60
C ASP A 565 14.41 -3.35 -18.09
N THR A 566 13.76 -2.24 -17.68
CA THR A 566 13.41 -1.98 -16.28
C THR A 566 12.29 -2.95 -15.89
N LYS A 567 12.60 -3.83 -14.94
CA LYS A 567 11.64 -4.81 -14.42
C LYS A 567 11.26 -4.43 -13.02
N SER A 568 10.08 -4.87 -12.62
CA SER A 568 9.60 -4.85 -11.26
C SER A 568 9.38 -6.30 -10.79
N ARG A 569 9.27 -6.51 -9.47
CA ARG A 569 9.07 -7.82 -8.85
C ARG A 569 7.91 -7.81 -7.86
N ALA A 570 7.29 -8.98 -7.73
CA ALA A 570 6.21 -9.24 -6.78
C ALA A 570 6.21 -10.71 -6.34
N GLN A 571 5.53 -10.99 -5.23
CA GLN A 571 5.39 -12.32 -4.68
C GLN A 571 3.96 -12.57 -4.20
N VAL A 572 3.43 -13.76 -4.49
CA VAL A 572 2.15 -14.25 -4.01
C VAL A 572 2.38 -15.52 -3.19
N PRO A 573 2.28 -15.47 -1.85
CA PRO A 573 2.27 -16.67 -1.03
C PRO A 573 1.04 -17.53 -1.32
N ILE A 574 1.22 -18.83 -1.57
CA ILE A 574 0.12 -19.76 -1.88
C ILE A 574 0.05 -20.96 -0.94
N THR A 575 0.91 -21.03 0.07
CA THR A 575 0.95 -22.11 1.07
C THR A 575 -0.42 -22.35 1.70
N GLY A 576 -1.08 -21.30 2.20
CA GLY A 576 -2.42 -21.41 2.79
C GLY A 576 -3.46 -21.95 1.80
N ALA A 577 -3.37 -21.55 0.53
CA ALA A 577 -4.26 -22.04 -0.52
C ALA A 577 -4.06 -23.54 -0.81
N LEU A 578 -2.81 -24.02 -0.75
CA LEU A 578 -2.49 -25.44 -0.92
C LEU A 578 -2.93 -26.28 0.29
N ILE A 579 -2.70 -25.78 1.52
CA ILE A 579 -3.16 -26.43 2.76
C ILE A 579 -4.69 -26.61 2.74
N ALA A 580 -5.45 -25.60 2.28
CA ALA A 580 -6.91 -25.68 2.18
C ALA A 580 -7.40 -26.80 1.23
N ARG A 581 -6.55 -27.26 0.30
CA ARG A 581 -6.82 -28.35 -0.64
C ARG A 581 -6.42 -29.72 -0.12
N HIS A 582 -5.84 -29.80 1.08
CA HIS A 582 -5.39 -31.04 1.67
C HIS A 582 -6.58 -31.82 2.30
N PRO A 583 -6.71 -33.14 2.08
CA PRO A 583 -7.84 -33.96 2.54
C PRO A 583 -8.08 -33.89 4.06
N ALA A 584 -7.00 -33.75 4.81
CA ALA A 584 -7.07 -33.58 6.26
C ALA A 584 -7.67 -32.26 6.74
N VAL A 585 -7.78 -31.26 5.86
CA VAL A 585 -8.29 -29.92 6.17
C VAL A 585 -9.73 -29.76 5.70
N HIS A 586 -10.06 -30.19 4.48
CA HIS A 586 -11.41 -30.00 3.94
C HIS A 586 -12.40 -31.13 4.31
N HIS A 587 -11.93 -32.28 4.79
CA HIS A 587 -12.77 -33.41 5.24
C HIS A 587 -13.85 -33.84 4.23
N GLY A 588 -13.53 -33.83 2.93
CA GLY A 588 -14.46 -34.17 1.84
C GLY A 588 -15.36 -33.04 1.33
N ASN A 589 -15.28 -31.83 1.91
CA ASN A 589 -16.05 -30.65 1.48
C ASN A 589 -15.21 -29.70 0.61
N LEU A 590 -14.94 -30.08 -0.64
CA LEU A 590 -14.29 -29.20 -1.61
C LEU A 590 -15.32 -28.45 -2.46
N PRO A 591 -15.20 -27.12 -2.62
CA PRO A 591 -16.03 -26.37 -3.57
C PRO A 591 -15.86 -26.87 -5.01
N GLY A 592 -16.87 -26.65 -5.85
CA GLY A 592 -16.81 -27.01 -7.28
C GLY A 592 -15.60 -26.38 -7.98
N GLY A 593 -14.89 -27.19 -8.77
CA GLY A 593 -13.69 -26.77 -9.50
C GLY A 593 -12.40 -26.71 -8.66
N VAL A 594 -12.46 -26.95 -7.36
CA VAL A 594 -11.28 -27.13 -6.51
C VAL A 594 -10.87 -28.61 -6.55
N HIS A 595 -9.59 -28.87 -6.81
CA HIS A 595 -9.01 -30.22 -6.85
C HIS A 595 -8.23 -30.50 -5.57
N GLU A 596 -8.34 -31.72 -5.06
CA GLU A 596 -7.63 -32.18 -3.85
C GLU A 596 -6.11 -32.22 -4.08
N LEU A 597 -5.35 -31.82 -3.05
CA LEU A 597 -3.90 -31.94 -2.97
C LEU A 597 -3.54 -32.95 -1.88
N PRO A 598 -3.06 -34.16 -2.21
CA PRO A 598 -2.87 -35.22 -1.21
C PRO A 598 -1.75 -34.97 -0.18
N SER A 599 -0.80 -34.10 -0.50
CA SER A 599 0.39 -33.79 0.31
C SER A 599 1.06 -32.51 -0.20
N LEU A 600 1.76 -31.79 0.68
CA LEU A 600 2.57 -30.61 0.34
C LEU A 600 4.04 -30.94 0.03
N GLU A 601 4.39 -32.22 -0.13
CA GLU A 601 5.71 -32.61 -0.63
C GLU A 601 5.95 -32.10 -2.06
N VAL A 602 7.21 -31.75 -2.36
CA VAL A 602 7.59 -30.96 -3.55
C VAL A 602 7.10 -31.58 -4.86
N ASP A 603 7.23 -32.90 -5.03
CA ASP A 603 6.79 -33.60 -6.25
C ASP A 603 5.27 -33.56 -6.42
N THR A 604 4.52 -33.77 -5.32
CA THR A 604 3.05 -33.72 -5.32
C THR A 604 2.57 -32.31 -5.65
N VAL A 605 3.18 -31.29 -5.04
CA VAL A 605 2.91 -29.88 -5.33
C VAL A 605 3.24 -29.56 -6.78
N ALA A 606 4.37 -30.03 -7.30
CA ALA A 606 4.78 -29.80 -8.68
C ALA A 606 3.76 -30.36 -9.69
N GLU A 607 3.28 -31.58 -9.48
CA GLU A 607 2.27 -32.21 -10.34
C GLU A 607 0.91 -31.54 -10.25
N TYR A 608 0.53 -31.11 -9.04
CA TYR A 608 -0.71 -30.38 -8.82
C TYR A 608 -0.68 -29.03 -9.54
N LEU A 609 0.37 -28.24 -9.32
CA LEU A 609 0.50 -26.91 -9.90
C LEU A 609 0.65 -26.96 -11.42
N GLU A 610 1.30 -27.98 -11.99
CA GLU A 610 1.36 -28.15 -13.45
C GLU A 610 -0.05 -28.16 -14.07
N LYS A 611 -0.99 -28.87 -13.43
CA LYS A 611 -2.37 -29.06 -13.93
C LYS A 611 -3.32 -27.95 -13.53
N HIS A 612 -3.17 -27.39 -12.33
CA HIS A 612 -4.21 -26.58 -11.70
C HIS A 612 -3.82 -25.11 -11.50
N LEU A 613 -2.54 -24.76 -11.54
CA LEU A 613 -2.11 -23.35 -11.50
C LEU A 613 -2.35 -22.70 -12.86
N HIS A 614 -3.09 -21.61 -12.89
CA HIS A 614 -3.27 -20.80 -14.08
C HIS A 614 -3.28 -19.32 -13.71
N TRP A 615 -3.02 -18.45 -14.68
CA TRP A 615 -3.06 -17.01 -14.49
C TRP A 615 -3.61 -16.29 -15.71
N SER A 616 -4.21 -15.14 -15.45
CA SER A 616 -4.80 -14.25 -16.45
C SER A 616 -4.37 -12.81 -16.18
N ILE A 617 -4.33 -11.98 -17.22
CA ILE A 617 -4.00 -10.57 -17.12
C ILE A 617 -5.21 -9.74 -17.56
N ARG A 618 -5.53 -8.71 -16.79
CA ARG A 618 -6.47 -7.66 -17.22
C ARG A 618 -5.89 -6.27 -17.08
N THR A 619 -6.25 -5.37 -17.98
CA THR A 619 -6.10 -3.93 -17.75
C THR A 619 -6.96 -3.50 -16.56
N HIS A 620 -6.66 -2.33 -16.01
CA HIS A 620 -7.41 -1.79 -14.89
C HIS A 620 -8.92 -1.61 -15.17
N THR A 621 -9.26 -1.31 -16.43
CA THR A 621 -10.63 -1.19 -16.93
C THR A 621 -11.32 -2.53 -17.23
N GLY A 622 -10.64 -3.66 -17.01
CA GLY A 622 -11.19 -5.01 -17.13
C GLY A 622 -11.00 -5.70 -18.48
N SER A 623 -10.16 -5.19 -19.38
CA SER A 623 -9.88 -5.85 -20.66
C SER A 623 -8.84 -6.96 -20.51
N ASP A 624 -9.14 -8.17 -20.99
CA ASP A 624 -8.19 -9.29 -20.96
C ASP A 624 -6.99 -9.04 -21.89
N ILE A 625 -5.79 -9.41 -21.43
CA ILE A 625 -4.53 -9.26 -22.15
C ILE A 625 -3.88 -10.62 -22.38
N ASP A 626 -3.57 -10.91 -23.64
CA ASP A 626 -2.79 -12.09 -24.02
C ASP A 626 -1.30 -11.90 -23.68
N ILE A 627 -0.67 -12.95 -23.14
CA ILE A 627 0.76 -12.97 -22.86
C ILE A 627 1.50 -13.45 -24.11
N PRO A 628 2.38 -12.63 -24.73
CA PRO A 628 3.16 -13.05 -25.89
C PRO A 628 4.06 -14.24 -25.58
N VAL A 629 4.17 -15.18 -26.53
CA VAL A 629 4.97 -16.41 -26.36
C VAL A 629 6.47 -16.16 -26.53
N GLU A 630 6.84 -15.25 -27.44
CA GLU A 630 8.23 -14.99 -27.85
C GLU A 630 8.92 -13.95 -26.95
N ASP A 631 8.18 -12.91 -26.53
CA ASP A 631 8.69 -11.82 -25.69
C ASP A 631 7.67 -11.50 -24.59
N PRO A 632 7.55 -12.36 -23.57
CA PRO A 632 6.62 -12.13 -22.49
C PRO A 632 7.11 -10.96 -21.63
N PHE A 633 6.25 -9.98 -21.41
CA PHE A 633 6.51 -8.85 -20.51
C PHE A 633 6.38 -9.22 -19.02
N ILE A 634 6.19 -10.50 -18.72
CA ILE A 634 6.17 -11.09 -17.38
C ILE A 634 7.00 -12.38 -17.36
N GLU A 635 7.49 -12.74 -16.19
CA GLU A 635 8.04 -14.07 -15.90
C GLU A 635 7.52 -14.55 -14.55
N VAL A 636 6.78 -15.67 -14.56
CA VAL A 636 6.22 -16.35 -13.38
C VAL A 636 7.09 -17.55 -13.02
N SER A 637 7.54 -17.59 -11.77
CA SER A 637 8.28 -18.71 -11.18
C SER A 637 7.58 -19.20 -9.92
N VAL A 638 7.66 -20.49 -9.64
CA VAL A 638 7.16 -21.09 -8.39
C VAL A 638 8.34 -21.66 -7.61
N TYR A 639 8.33 -21.46 -6.30
CA TYR A 639 9.32 -22.02 -5.40
C TYR A 639 8.66 -22.76 -4.23
N HIS A 640 9.32 -23.82 -3.80
CA HIS A 640 8.92 -24.64 -2.66
C HIS A 640 10.09 -24.70 -1.66
N ARG A 641 9.78 -24.63 -0.37
CA ARG A 641 10.74 -24.75 0.72
C ARG A 641 10.25 -25.84 1.67
N ASN A 642 11.16 -26.70 2.08
CA ASN A 642 10.90 -27.76 3.06
C ASN A 642 10.99 -27.26 4.52
N ALA A 643 10.40 -26.09 4.79
CA ALA A 643 10.23 -25.50 6.11
C ALA A 643 9.14 -24.43 6.04
N LYS A 644 8.62 -24.01 7.21
CA LYS A 644 7.75 -22.84 7.28
C LYS A 644 8.50 -21.58 6.87
N PHE A 645 7.77 -20.58 6.40
CA PHE A 645 8.36 -19.31 6.00
C PHE A 645 9.08 -18.60 7.17
N ASP A 646 8.58 -18.77 8.40
CA ASP A 646 9.14 -18.17 9.62
C ASP A 646 10.10 -19.08 10.40
N ASP A 647 10.42 -20.26 9.86
CA ASP A 647 11.50 -21.10 10.36
C ASP A 647 12.85 -20.61 9.81
N VAL A 648 13.78 -20.30 10.72
CA VAL A 648 15.10 -19.72 10.46
C VAL A 648 16.23 -20.76 10.53
N GLY A 649 15.90 -22.05 10.47
CA GLY A 649 16.89 -23.13 10.41
C GLY A 649 17.79 -23.06 9.15
N ASN A 650 19.10 -23.25 9.35
CA ASN A 650 20.16 -23.09 8.33
C ASN A 650 20.10 -24.04 7.12
N GLU A 651 19.20 -25.03 7.09
CA GLU A 651 19.13 -26.04 6.00
C GLU A 651 17.94 -25.83 5.05
N ALA A 652 17.07 -24.85 5.32
CA ALA A 652 15.83 -24.68 4.59
C ALA A 652 15.97 -23.67 3.43
N HIS A 653 16.22 -24.16 2.22
CA HIS A 653 16.31 -23.35 1.00
C HIS A 653 15.08 -23.50 0.11
N TYR A 654 14.82 -22.48 -0.72
CA TYR A 654 13.81 -22.56 -1.77
C TYR A 654 14.36 -23.30 -2.99
N GLU A 655 13.62 -24.31 -3.42
CA GLU A 655 13.83 -25.02 -4.68
C GLU A 655 12.81 -24.56 -5.72
N ARG A 656 13.23 -24.42 -6.97
CA ARG A 656 12.35 -23.98 -8.05
C ARG A 656 11.50 -25.15 -8.55
N VAL A 657 10.19 -24.93 -8.64
CA VAL A 657 9.23 -25.91 -9.16
C VAL A 657 8.98 -25.66 -10.65
N GLU A 658 9.97 -25.97 -11.50
CA GLU A 658 9.93 -25.64 -12.94
C GLU A 658 8.71 -26.21 -13.67
N ARG A 659 8.29 -27.41 -13.28
CA ARG A 659 7.13 -28.10 -13.86
C ARG A 659 5.82 -27.32 -13.70
N ALA A 660 5.71 -26.47 -12.67
CA ALA A 660 4.53 -25.65 -12.44
C ALA A 660 4.32 -24.57 -13.51
N THR A 661 5.40 -24.11 -14.17
CA THR A 661 5.36 -22.92 -15.04
C THR A 661 5.90 -23.12 -16.46
N ARG A 662 6.82 -24.07 -16.69
CA ARG A 662 7.57 -24.22 -17.96
C ARG A 662 6.76 -24.29 -19.26
N SER A 663 5.53 -24.82 -19.19
CA SER A 663 4.64 -25.00 -20.34
C SER A 663 3.62 -23.88 -20.54
N LYS A 664 3.63 -22.85 -19.67
CA LYS A 664 2.60 -21.81 -19.61
C LYS A 664 3.12 -20.47 -20.15
N PRO A 665 2.26 -19.63 -20.78
CA PRO A 665 2.65 -18.31 -21.27
C PRO A 665 3.18 -17.41 -20.16
N GLY A 666 4.36 -16.82 -20.34
CA GLY A 666 5.03 -16.02 -19.30
C GLY A 666 5.56 -16.83 -18.11
N GLY A 667 5.53 -18.17 -18.15
CA GLY A 667 6.19 -19.01 -17.15
C GLY A 667 7.70 -19.08 -17.40
N TYR A 668 8.48 -19.22 -16.32
CA TYR A 668 9.93 -19.42 -16.40
C TYR A 668 10.30 -20.58 -17.34
N ARG A 669 11.26 -20.35 -18.25
CA ARG A 669 11.82 -21.36 -19.14
C ARG A 669 13.32 -21.45 -18.93
N PRO A 670 13.88 -22.63 -18.60
CA PRO A 670 15.32 -22.79 -18.53
C PRO A 670 15.93 -22.49 -19.91
N VAL A 671 16.98 -21.67 -19.94
CA VAL A 671 17.77 -21.46 -21.15
C VAL A 671 18.44 -22.80 -21.47
N ILE A 672 17.99 -23.47 -22.53
CA ILE A 672 18.64 -24.68 -23.01
C ILE A 672 20.01 -24.24 -23.55
N ALA A 673 21.07 -24.66 -22.86
CA ALA A 673 22.46 -24.39 -23.22
C ALA A 673 22.88 -25.11 -24.51
#